data_AF-A0A4V3GFA5-F1
#
_entry.id   AF-A0A4V3GFA5-F1
#
_cell.length_a   1.000
_cell.length_b   1.000
_cell.length_c   1.000
_cell.angle_alpha   90.00
_cell.angle_beta   90.00
_cell.angle_gamma   90.00
#
_symmetry.space_group_name_H-M   'P 1'
#
loop_
_entity.id
_entity.type
_entity.pdbx_description
1 polymer ?
#
loop_
_entity_poly.entity_id
_entity_poly.type
_entity_poly.pdbx_seq_one_letter_code
_entity_poly.pdbx_strand_id
1 'polypeptide(L)'
;MLTMQDALLALTKYWTDRGCMIVQPFNTEVGAGTLNPATILRVLGPEPWRVAYVEPSVRPDDSRYGENPNRLQTHTQFQVVLKPDPGNPQELFLESLTALGIDIHAHDVRFVEDNWANPATGSWGLGWEVWLDGLEITQFTYFQQAGGMTLDPVSVEITYGIERIMMALQGVSHFKDIAYAPGISYGEAFGQAEYEMSRYYLDDADVESQKRLFEEYANEARRMIDDRLPVPAHIQVLRCSHTFNVLDARGAVSTTERAKAFGRMRTLAREVSRLWAERREELKYPLGLAELPPAAPEPEEFPAITGTRQLTFEIGTEEMPPSEVTKTAEAVRSALEEKLGATRLGHGAITTYATPRRVVAFVAEVQASEPDAERVVRGPKKAAAYDADGNVTKAAAGFARGQKVDPSELHDLDVDGVEYVAVTKPDPGRGAAEVLSGVLSEIVKGLRSDKNMRWNDANLSFTRPIRWLVALLGDQVVPVSVSSLAAGRTTRVHRTAAPPQVEIASAEGYLDLLRIHGIEADPAKRRSQIVAAATELAKGVNGTVDFEGESALVDQIVNLIEEPTAILGGFAADYLELPSEILTTVMRKHQRYLPVRDADGKLLPHFVAVANGSVDEDVVRAGNEGVLRARYEDAAFFWRADLETPLESMKGELEKLAFEERLGSMADRAGRIGRIALALADKVQLEGDDLTTLKRAAELAKFDLGSQMVVELTSLAGTMAREYARRAGETEGVAQALFDMELPRSAGDPVPSTTPGALLALADRFDLLAGLFGVGAKPTGSSDPFALRRAAAGVVAILREHPELRAITLETGLQAAAAEIGAQGIDVPAESLDEVAEFTVRRYEQQLLDRGDDHLQVAAVLPLATSPAAADETLKALQSLVGNSEFADLVAVLQRVRRIVPEGTEASYDSSKLTEPAEVVLHEAVQKIGQAPTGLADFVAAASVLVEPVNVFFDEILVMAKEPDIRAARLGLLATISQLAAPVLDWQALGTSLSPAE
;
A
#
# COMPACT_ATOMS: atom_id res chain seq x y z
N MET A 1 -0.31 41.81 17.63
CA MET A 1 -0.79 40.43 17.37
C MET A 1 -1.57 40.50 16.07
N LEU A 2 -1.25 39.65 15.10
CA LEU A 2 -1.99 39.53 13.84
C LEU A 2 -3.36 38.90 14.13
N THR A 3 -4.47 39.54 13.76
CA THR A 3 -5.79 38.92 13.92
C THR A 3 -6.09 37.96 12.76
N MET A 4 -7.09 37.08 12.91
CA MET A 4 -7.50 36.19 11.81
C MET A 4 -7.95 36.98 10.57
N GLN A 5 -8.66 38.10 10.77
CA GLN A 5 -9.06 39.00 9.69
C GLN A 5 -7.83 39.58 8.95
N ASP A 6 -6.79 40.02 9.69
CA ASP A 6 -5.57 40.55 9.07
C ASP A 6 -4.84 39.48 8.25
N ALA A 7 -4.80 38.24 8.73
CA ALA A 7 -4.19 37.11 8.03
C ALA A 7 -4.91 36.79 6.71
N LEU A 8 -6.25 36.77 6.69
CA LEU A 8 -7.05 36.57 5.48
C LEU A 8 -6.80 37.68 4.45
N LEU A 9 -6.69 38.93 4.89
CA LEU A 9 -6.36 40.07 4.03
C LEU A 9 -4.92 39.97 3.48
N ALA A 10 -3.97 39.56 4.29
CA ALA A 10 -2.57 39.36 3.89
C ALA A 10 -2.45 38.28 2.81
N LEU A 11 -3.08 37.12 2.98
CA LEU A 11 -3.09 36.04 1.98
C LEU A 11 -3.80 36.48 0.69
N THR A 12 -4.94 37.15 0.81
CA THR A 12 -5.68 37.69 -0.35
C THR A 12 -4.78 38.62 -1.16
N LYS A 13 -4.09 39.55 -0.50
CA LYS A 13 -3.13 40.46 -1.15
C LYS A 13 -1.97 39.68 -1.78
N TYR A 14 -1.34 38.80 -1.02
CA TYR A 14 -0.18 38.03 -1.45
C TYR A 14 -0.42 37.24 -2.75
N TRP A 15 -1.57 36.57 -2.85
CA TRP A 15 -1.94 35.78 -4.02
C TRP A 15 -2.45 36.65 -5.17
N THR A 16 -3.10 37.78 -4.88
CA THR A 16 -3.45 38.79 -5.90
C THR A 16 -2.19 39.32 -6.59
N ASP A 17 -1.15 39.65 -5.81
CA ASP A 17 0.13 40.15 -6.33
C ASP A 17 0.87 39.09 -7.19
N ARG A 18 0.49 37.80 -7.09
CA ARG A 18 1.00 36.67 -7.90
C ARG A 18 0.07 36.26 -9.05
N GLY A 19 -0.92 37.09 -9.36
CA GLY A 19 -1.79 36.93 -10.52
C GLY A 19 -2.98 36.00 -10.30
N CYS A 20 -3.33 35.67 -9.05
CA CYS A 20 -4.59 34.97 -8.77
C CYS A 20 -5.77 35.93 -8.87
N MET A 21 -6.84 35.48 -9.52
CA MET A 21 -8.15 36.12 -9.41
C MET A 21 -8.74 35.83 -8.03
N ILE A 22 -9.30 36.84 -7.35
CA ILE A 22 -9.97 36.64 -6.07
C ILE A 22 -11.45 36.31 -6.28
N VAL A 23 -11.88 35.16 -5.75
CA VAL A 23 -13.28 34.73 -5.71
C VAL A 23 -13.82 34.87 -4.29
N GLN A 24 -15.15 34.96 -4.15
CA GLN A 24 -15.81 35.01 -2.85
C GLN A 24 -16.20 33.61 -2.39
N PRO A 25 -16.37 33.39 -1.07
CA PRO A 25 -16.97 32.18 -0.53
C PRO A 25 -18.20 31.73 -1.32
N PHE A 26 -18.36 30.42 -1.50
CA PHE A 26 -19.53 29.91 -2.20
C PHE A 26 -20.78 30.06 -1.33
N ASN A 27 -21.92 30.33 -1.97
CA ASN A 27 -23.18 30.60 -1.28
C ASN A 27 -23.99 29.32 -0.97
N THR A 28 -23.33 28.16 -0.88
CA THR A 28 -23.90 26.86 -0.55
C THR A 28 -22.87 26.07 0.26
N GLU A 29 -23.33 25.21 1.16
CA GLU A 29 -22.50 24.38 2.01
C GLU A 29 -21.60 23.47 1.17
N VAL A 30 -20.30 23.54 1.43
CA VAL A 30 -19.28 22.68 0.82
C VAL A 30 -18.32 22.19 1.89
N GLY A 31 -17.86 20.95 1.81
CA GLY A 31 -16.93 20.39 2.81
C GLY A 31 -15.47 20.81 2.63
N ALA A 32 -15.14 21.47 1.52
CA ALA A 32 -13.82 21.99 1.18
C ALA A 32 -13.90 22.99 0.01
N GLY A 33 -12.93 23.91 -0.06
CA GLY A 33 -12.70 24.82 -1.18
C GLY A 33 -12.58 24.12 -2.53
N THR A 34 -12.09 22.88 -2.54
CA THR A 34 -12.04 22.00 -3.71
C THR A 34 -13.38 21.90 -4.45
N LEU A 35 -14.49 21.80 -3.71
CA LEU A 35 -15.82 21.53 -4.27
C LEU A 35 -16.51 22.77 -4.87
N ASN A 36 -16.00 23.97 -4.57
CA ASN A 36 -16.46 25.21 -5.17
C ASN A 36 -16.30 25.14 -6.70
N PRO A 37 -17.29 25.59 -7.50
CA PRO A 37 -17.17 25.68 -8.96
C PRO A 37 -15.92 26.40 -9.47
N ALA A 38 -15.37 27.34 -8.69
CA ALA A 38 -14.12 28.05 -8.99
C ALA A 38 -12.88 27.15 -8.95
N THR A 39 -12.97 25.96 -8.34
CA THR A 39 -11.94 24.92 -8.38
C THR A 39 -12.37 23.74 -9.25
N ILE A 40 -13.34 22.92 -8.80
CA ILE A 40 -13.58 21.61 -9.42
C ILE A 40 -13.98 21.65 -10.89
N LEU A 41 -14.73 22.68 -11.32
CA LEU A 41 -15.05 22.84 -12.74
C LEU A 41 -13.87 23.46 -13.51
N ARG A 42 -13.08 24.33 -12.87
CA ARG A 42 -12.01 25.09 -13.53
C ARG A 42 -10.71 24.32 -13.71
N VAL A 43 -10.48 23.29 -12.91
CA VAL A 43 -9.37 22.35 -13.13
C VAL A 43 -9.57 21.51 -14.40
N LEU A 44 -10.81 21.38 -14.91
CA LEU A 44 -11.13 20.65 -16.13
C LEU A 44 -10.73 21.42 -17.41
N GLY A 45 -10.38 20.67 -18.45
CA GLY A 45 -10.05 21.19 -19.79
C GLY A 45 -8.68 21.88 -19.87
N PRO A 46 -8.31 22.42 -21.04
CA PRO A 46 -6.96 22.92 -21.30
C PRO A 46 -6.74 24.39 -20.88
N GLU A 47 -7.78 25.10 -20.44
CA GLU A 47 -7.69 26.53 -20.10
C GLU A 47 -6.83 26.77 -18.85
N PRO A 48 -5.98 27.81 -18.83
CA PRO A 48 -5.25 28.21 -17.64
C PRO A 48 -6.20 28.82 -16.59
N TRP A 49 -5.87 28.65 -15.31
CA TRP A 49 -6.69 29.15 -14.22
C TRP A 49 -5.85 29.41 -12.96
N ARG A 50 -5.89 30.63 -12.44
CA ARG A 50 -5.24 31.01 -11.18
C ARG A 50 -6.24 31.74 -10.31
N VAL A 51 -6.58 31.16 -9.16
CA VAL A 51 -7.61 31.69 -8.27
C VAL A 51 -7.20 31.54 -6.81
N ALA A 52 -7.61 32.49 -5.98
CA ALA A 52 -7.49 32.41 -4.52
C ALA A 52 -8.76 32.92 -3.84
N TYR A 53 -9.21 32.31 -2.76
CA TYR A 53 -10.42 32.71 -2.04
C TYR A 53 -10.51 32.10 -0.64
N VAL A 54 -11.38 32.69 0.19
CA VAL A 54 -11.78 32.09 1.47
C VAL A 54 -12.96 31.14 1.23
N GLU A 55 -12.97 29.99 1.88
CA GLU A 55 -14.09 29.04 1.85
C GLU A 55 -14.44 28.54 3.27
N PRO A 56 -15.57 29.00 3.84
CA PRO A 56 -16.19 28.36 5.00
C PRO A 56 -16.59 26.92 4.64
N SER A 57 -15.90 25.96 5.23
CA SER A 57 -16.03 24.54 4.91
C SER A 57 -16.79 23.81 5.99
N VAL A 58 -17.91 23.17 5.62
CA VAL A 58 -18.88 22.54 6.53
C VAL A 58 -18.72 21.03 6.54
N ARG A 59 -18.40 20.47 7.70
CA ARG A 59 -18.18 19.04 7.95
C ARG A 59 -19.02 18.58 9.15
N PRO A 60 -20.24 18.08 8.93
CA PRO A 60 -21.12 17.59 9.98
C PRO A 60 -20.47 16.59 10.96
N ASP A 61 -19.64 15.67 10.47
CA ASP A 61 -18.96 14.67 11.31
C ASP A 61 -17.91 15.25 12.28
N ASP A 62 -17.40 16.46 11.99
CA ASP A 62 -16.45 17.18 12.86
C ASP A 62 -17.15 17.97 14.00
N SER A 63 -18.48 17.86 14.13
CA SER A 63 -19.28 18.50 15.18
C SER A 63 -18.84 18.08 16.59
N ARG A 64 -18.61 19.05 17.48
CA ARG A 64 -18.19 18.80 18.88
C ARG A 64 -18.80 19.76 19.90
N TYR A 65 -19.96 20.35 19.61
CA TYR A 65 -20.69 21.28 20.49
C TYR A 65 -19.89 22.53 20.92
N GLY A 66 -18.78 22.80 20.22
CA GLY A 66 -17.80 23.82 20.60
C GLY A 66 -16.99 23.49 21.86
N GLU A 67 -17.03 22.26 22.37
CA GLU A 67 -16.26 21.83 23.54
C GLU A 67 -14.85 21.37 23.17
N ASN A 68 -14.67 20.86 21.95
CA ASN A 68 -13.35 20.46 21.47
C ASN A 68 -12.52 21.71 21.09
N PRO A 69 -11.24 21.78 21.49
CA PRO A 69 -10.39 22.94 21.19
C PRO A 69 -10.04 23.11 19.70
N ASN A 70 -10.09 22.05 18.91
CA ASN A 70 -9.51 21.99 17.55
C ASN A 70 -10.47 21.49 16.45
N ARG A 71 -11.59 20.84 16.81
CA ARG A 71 -12.58 20.30 15.86
C ARG A 71 -13.84 21.17 15.84
N LEU A 72 -14.29 21.47 14.63
CA LEU A 72 -15.37 22.42 14.33
C LEU A 72 -16.21 21.86 13.18
N GLN A 73 -17.55 21.97 13.28
CA GLN A 73 -18.41 21.63 12.13
C GLN A 73 -18.24 22.59 10.97
N THR A 74 -17.84 23.85 11.21
CA THR A 74 -17.47 24.81 10.16
C THR A 74 -16.13 25.46 10.48
N HIS A 75 -15.18 25.34 9.55
CA HIS A 75 -13.85 25.96 9.65
C HIS A 75 -13.54 26.76 8.37
N THR A 76 -12.55 27.64 8.45
CA THR A 76 -12.21 28.57 7.38
C THR A 76 -11.00 28.06 6.61
N GLN A 77 -11.24 27.66 5.37
CA GLN A 77 -10.16 27.40 4.43
C GLN A 77 -9.77 28.68 3.69
N PHE A 78 -8.48 28.85 3.42
CA PHE A 78 -8.04 29.71 2.33
C PHE A 78 -7.59 28.80 1.20
N GLN A 79 -8.19 28.96 0.03
CA GLN A 79 -8.05 28.06 -1.10
C GLN A 79 -7.28 28.78 -2.22
N VAL A 80 -6.32 28.07 -2.82
CA VAL A 80 -5.58 28.54 -3.99
C VAL A 80 -5.52 27.43 -5.03
N VAL A 81 -5.77 27.76 -6.30
CA VAL A 81 -5.55 26.86 -7.43
C VAL A 81 -4.65 27.53 -8.45
N LEU A 82 -3.60 26.83 -8.87
CA LEU A 82 -2.64 27.24 -9.88
C LEU A 82 -2.64 26.22 -11.03
N LYS A 83 -3.14 26.63 -12.19
CA LYS A 83 -3.23 25.82 -13.40
C LYS A 83 -2.64 26.58 -14.61
N PRO A 84 -1.63 26.04 -15.29
CA PRO A 84 -0.87 24.82 -14.91
C PRO A 84 -0.07 25.04 -13.61
N ASP A 85 0.47 23.95 -13.06
CA ASP A 85 1.54 24.01 -12.04
C ASP A 85 2.60 25.06 -12.43
N PRO A 86 2.98 25.99 -11.54
CA PRO A 86 3.97 27.03 -11.84
C PRO A 86 5.43 26.53 -11.87
N GLY A 87 5.73 25.33 -11.37
CA GLY A 87 7.09 24.78 -11.30
C GLY A 87 7.85 25.07 -10.00
N ASN A 88 7.34 26.00 -9.18
CA ASN A 88 7.85 26.34 -7.85
C ASN A 88 6.73 26.56 -6.79
N PRO A 89 5.65 25.75 -6.78
CA PRO A 89 4.49 26.06 -5.96
C PRO A 89 4.78 25.94 -4.45
N GLN A 90 5.74 25.11 -4.04
CA GLN A 90 6.15 24.99 -2.63
C GLN A 90 6.90 26.24 -2.16
N GLU A 91 7.76 26.84 -2.99
CA GLU A 91 8.42 28.11 -2.68
C GLU A 91 7.39 29.25 -2.55
N LEU A 92 6.40 29.31 -3.45
CA LEU A 92 5.29 30.27 -3.36
C LEU A 92 4.46 30.07 -2.09
N PHE A 93 4.31 28.85 -1.61
CA PHE A 93 3.63 28.58 -0.34
C PHE A 93 4.47 29.04 0.86
N LEU A 94 5.76 28.70 0.92
CA LEU A 94 6.63 29.10 2.04
C LEU A 94 6.72 30.62 2.18
N GLU A 95 6.86 31.34 1.07
CA GLU A 95 6.82 32.82 1.05
C GLU A 95 5.48 33.39 1.55
N SER A 96 4.37 32.66 1.36
CA SER A 96 3.05 33.08 1.86
C SER A 96 2.96 33.00 3.39
N LEU A 97 3.68 32.05 4.01
CA LEU A 97 3.78 31.96 5.48
C LEU A 97 4.57 33.15 6.04
N THR A 98 5.63 33.56 5.36
CA THR A 98 6.35 34.79 5.72
C THR A 98 5.48 36.03 5.60
N ALA A 99 4.56 36.08 4.63
CA ALA A 99 3.59 37.18 4.52
C ALA A 99 2.56 37.21 5.69
N LEU A 100 2.36 36.08 6.37
CA LEU A 100 1.62 35.98 7.63
C LEU A 100 2.47 36.31 8.87
N GLY A 101 3.75 36.64 8.69
CA GLY A 101 4.68 36.92 9.78
C GLY A 101 5.27 35.68 10.46
N ILE A 102 5.16 34.51 9.83
CA ILE A 102 5.82 33.28 10.30
C ILE A 102 7.29 33.31 9.88
N ASP A 103 8.20 33.17 10.85
CA ASP A 103 9.63 33.00 10.58
C ASP A 103 9.94 31.54 10.25
N ILE A 104 9.90 31.20 8.97
CA ILE A 104 10.15 29.84 8.47
C ILE A 104 11.55 29.29 8.80
N HIS A 105 12.48 30.09 9.33
CA HIS A 105 13.79 29.63 9.82
C HIS A 105 13.75 29.17 11.28
N ALA A 106 12.81 29.69 12.07
CA ALA A 106 12.64 29.28 13.47
C ALA A 106 11.83 27.97 13.58
N HIS A 107 11.01 27.68 12.57
CA HIS A 107 10.06 26.58 12.57
C HIS A 107 10.49 25.41 11.70
N ASP A 108 9.99 24.22 12.05
CA ASP A 108 10.12 23.01 11.26
C ASP A 108 8.91 22.87 10.32
N VAL A 109 9.11 23.27 9.06
CA VAL A 109 8.09 23.15 8.00
C VAL A 109 8.33 21.90 7.15
N ARG A 110 7.43 20.91 7.24
CA ARG A 110 7.58 19.63 6.54
C ARG A 110 6.44 19.33 5.58
N PHE A 111 6.80 18.79 4.42
CA PHE A 111 5.86 18.25 3.44
C PHE A 111 5.78 16.74 3.61
N VAL A 112 4.78 16.28 4.36
CA VAL A 112 4.59 14.85 4.67
C VAL A 112 3.59 14.29 3.66
N GLU A 113 3.86 13.10 3.11
CA GLU A 113 2.95 12.51 2.13
C GLU A 113 1.53 12.40 2.70
N ASP A 114 0.58 12.97 1.97
CA ASP A 114 -0.83 12.63 2.09
C ASP A 114 -1.50 12.75 0.72
N ASN A 115 -2.18 11.68 0.30
CA ASN A 115 -2.80 11.60 -1.02
C ASN A 115 -4.29 11.87 -0.88
N TRP A 116 -4.78 12.90 -1.58
CA TRP A 116 -6.17 13.29 -1.50
C TRP A 116 -7.04 12.54 -2.51
N ALA A 117 -8.17 12.02 -2.04
CA ALA A 117 -9.20 11.45 -2.90
C ALA A 117 -10.60 11.77 -2.38
N ASN A 118 -11.51 12.10 -3.30
CA ASN A 118 -12.93 12.22 -3.04
C ASN A 118 -13.70 11.22 -3.93
N PRO A 119 -14.01 10.02 -3.39
CA PRO A 119 -14.73 8.99 -4.13
C PRO A 119 -16.13 9.39 -4.58
N ALA A 120 -16.80 10.30 -3.88
CA ALA A 120 -18.15 10.74 -4.20
C ALA A 120 -18.21 11.61 -5.45
N THR A 121 -17.13 12.33 -5.78
CA THR A 121 -17.04 13.14 -7.01
C THR A 121 -16.11 12.54 -8.07
N GLY A 122 -15.38 11.47 -7.75
CA GLY A 122 -14.43 10.84 -8.67
C GLY A 122 -13.19 11.71 -8.92
N SER A 123 -12.74 12.42 -7.90
CA SER A 123 -11.62 13.36 -7.99
C SER A 123 -10.49 12.87 -7.09
N TRP A 124 -9.24 12.97 -7.54
CA TRP A 124 -8.08 12.60 -6.73
C TRP A 124 -6.80 13.27 -7.23
N GLY A 125 -5.83 13.35 -6.33
CA GLY A 125 -4.50 13.87 -6.59
C GLY A 125 -3.48 13.33 -5.60
N LEU A 126 -2.20 13.57 -5.88
CA LEU A 126 -1.11 13.28 -4.95
C LEU A 126 -0.60 14.60 -4.39
N GLY A 127 -0.04 14.56 -3.18
CA GLY A 127 0.63 15.73 -2.62
C GLY A 127 1.07 15.51 -1.19
N TRP A 128 0.80 16.50 -0.36
CA TRP A 128 1.29 16.56 1.00
C TRP A 128 0.27 17.18 1.95
N GLU A 129 0.28 16.70 3.18
CA GLU A 129 -0.03 17.54 4.31
C GLU A 129 1.23 18.34 4.70
N VAL A 130 1.07 19.62 5.01
CA VAL A 130 2.17 20.49 5.42
C VAL A 130 2.10 20.74 6.90
N TRP A 131 3.15 20.31 7.61
CA TRP A 131 3.28 20.46 9.05
C TRP A 131 4.14 21.67 9.39
N LEU A 132 3.70 22.44 10.38
CA LEU A 132 4.46 23.48 11.06
C LEU A 132 4.61 23.03 12.51
N ASP A 133 5.81 22.61 12.91
CA ASP A 133 6.10 22.09 14.26
C ASP A 133 5.16 20.94 14.69
N GLY A 134 4.88 20.02 13.77
CA GLY A 134 3.97 18.89 13.97
C GLY A 134 2.48 19.21 13.74
N LEU A 135 2.11 20.50 13.63
CA LEU A 135 0.72 20.91 13.37
C LEU A 135 0.47 20.94 11.86
N GLU A 136 -0.47 20.14 11.39
CA GLU A 136 -0.96 20.21 10.01
C GLU A 136 -1.67 21.55 9.76
N ILE A 137 -1.06 22.41 8.95
CA ILE A 137 -1.57 23.76 8.63
C ILE A 137 -2.11 23.89 7.21
N THR A 138 -1.78 22.97 6.29
CA THR A 138 -2.15 23.09 4.87
C THR A 138 -2.19 21.74 4.19
N GLN A 139 -3.16 21.55 3.29
CA GLN A 139 -3.16 20.47 2.31
C GLN A 139 -2.63 20.98 0.97
N PHE A 140 -1.76 20.20 0.34
CA PHE A 140 -1.17 20.47 -0.97
C PHE A 140 -1.53 19.32 -1.92
N THR A 141 -2.11 19.59 -3.08
CA THR A 141 -2.60 18.52 -3.98
C THR A 141 -2.38 18.85 -5.45
N TYR A 142 -1.73 17.95 -6.19
CA TYR A 142 -1.68 17.96 -7.64
C TYR A 142 -2.81 17.10 -8.20
N PHE A 143 -3.86 17.74 -8.71
CA PHE A 143 -5.01 17.01 -9.25
C PHE A 143 -4.63 16.18 -10.47
N GLN A 144 -4.85 14.87 -10.38
CA GLN A 144 -4.66 13.96 -11.51
C GLN A 144 -5.98 13.74 -12.24
N GLN A 145 -7.08 13.69 -11.49
CA GLN A 145 -8.43 13.58 -12.02
C GLN A 145 -9.41 14.47 -11.26
N ALA A 146 -10.41 14.98 -11.98
CA ALA A 146 -11.61 15.59 -11.41
C ALA A 146 -12.84 15.07 -12.16
N GLY A 147 -13.89 14.66 -11.45
CA GLY A 147 -15.09 14.13 -12.10
C GLY A 147 -14.84 12.88 -12.96
N GLY A 148 -13.84 12.08 -12.62
CA GLY A 148 -13.39 10.93 -13.42
C GLY A 148 -12.69 11.30 -14.74
N MET A 149 -12.42 12.58 -14.99
CA MET A 149 -11.66 13.03 -16.15
C MET A 149 -10.19 13.25 -15.77
N THR A 150 -9.30 12.69 -16.58
CA THR A 150 -7.86 12.93 -16.51
C THR A 150 -7.57 14.38 -16.86
N LEU A 151 -6.86 15.10 -15.97
CA LEU A 151 -6.56 16.51 -16.18
C LEU A 151 -5.33 16.70 -17.07
N ASP A 152 -5.39 17.68 -17.97
CA ASP A 152 -4.26 18.11 -18.79
C ASP A 152 -4.47 19.57 -19.22
N PRO A 153 -3.71 20.54 -18.69
CA PRO A 153 -2.61 20.36 -17.73
C PRO A 153 -3.11 20.07 -16.30
N VAL A 154 -2.20 19.57 -15.46
CA VAL A 154 -2.43 19.38 -14.02
C VAL A 154 -2.51 20.73 -13.29
N SER A 155 -3.37 20.80 -12.28
CA SER A 155 -3.52 21.93 -11.37
C SER A 155 -2.91 21.62 -10.01
N VAL A 156 -2.30 22.62 -9.37
CA VAL A 156 -1.90 22.56 -7.96
C VAL A 156 -2.95 23.27 -7.13
N GLU A 157 -3.43 22.59 -6.10
CA GLU A 157 -4.28 23.11 -5.03
C GLU A 157 -3.47 23.28 -3.75
N ILE A 158 -3.64 24.44 -3.11
CA ILE A 158 -3.05 24.77 -1.80
C ILE A 158 -4.19 25.24 -0.90
N THR A 159 -4.46 24.49 0.16
CA THR A 159 -5.60 24.70 1.05
C THR A 159 -5.13 24.92 2.48
N TYR A 160 -5.17 26.16 2.96
CA TYR A 160 -4.73 26.55 4.29
C TYR A 160 -5.84 26.35 5.32
N GLY A 161 -5.53 25.75 6.46
CA GLY A 161 -6.40 25.71 7.63
C GLY A 161 -6.18 26.93 8.52
N ILE A 162 -6.99 27.97 8.36
CA ILE A 162 -6.70 29.28 8.95
C ILE A 162 -6.78 29.27 10.47
N GLU A 163 -7.76 28.59 11.07
CA GLU A 163 -7.88 28.50 12.53
C GLU A 163 -6.62 27.88 13.15
N ARG A 164 -6.09 26.80 12.57
CA ARG A 164 -4.87 26.13 13.06
C ARG A 164 -3.65 27.04 12.97
N ILE A 165 -3.47 27.72 11.84
CA ILE A 165 -2.38 28.70 11.66
C ILE A 165 -2.49 29.82 12.70
N MET A 166 -3.69 30.35 12.92
CA MET A 166 -3.89 31.44 13.88
C MET A 166 -3.74 30.99 15.32
N MET A 167 -4.16 29.78 15.69
CA MET A 167 -3.94 29.22 17.02
C MET A 167 -2.45 29.14 17.34
N ALA A 168 -1.64 28.65 16.39
CA ALA A 168 -0.18 28.61 16.52
C ALA A 168 0.41 30.03 16.64
N LEU A 169 0.05 30.94 15.74
CA LEU A 169 0.58 32.32 15.71
C LEU A 169 0.20 33.15 16.94
N GLN A 170 -0.97 32.94 17.51
CA GLN A 170 -1.45 33.68 18.68
C GLN A 170 -1.11 32.99 20.01
N GLY A 171 -0.57 31.76 19.97
CA GLY A 171 -0.24 30.99 21.17
C GLY A 171 -1.46 30.58 21.98
N VAL A 172 -2.62 30.37 21.33
CA VAL A 172 -3.87 29.99 21.99
C VAL A 172 -4.17 28.51 21.77
N SER A 173 -4.75 27.85 22.79
CA SER A 173 -4.99 26.41 22.76
C SER A 173 -6.41 26.00 22.40
N HIS A 174 -7.31 26.95 22.18
CA HIS A 174 -8.69 26.70 21.80
C HIS A 174 -9.10 27.67 20.71
N PHE A 175 -9.82 27.20 19.68
CA PHE A 175 -10.29 28.05 18.59
C PHE A 175 -11.10 29.27 19.07
N LYS A 176 -11.84 29.16 20.19
CA LYS A 176 -12.68 30.23 20.75
C LYS A 176 -11.86 31.45 21.16
N ASP A 177 -10.60 31.23 21.53
CA ASP A 177 -9.71 32.27 22.05
C ASP A 177 -8.95 33.00 20.93
N ILE A 178 -9.10 32.58 19.67
CA ILE A 178 -8.50 33.27 18.53
C ILE A 178 -9.05 34.71 18.49
N ALA A 179 -8.16 35.69 18.49
CA ALA A 179 -8.49 37.08 18.18
C ALA A 179 -8.85 37.17 16.68
N TYR A 180 -10.15 37.25 16.40
CA TYR A 180 -10.67 37.30 15.03
C TYR A 180 -10.45 38.69 14.42
N ALA A 181 -10.84 39.72 15.18
CA ALA A 181 -10.69 41.13 14.85
C ALA A 181 -10.33 41.93 16.12
N PRO A 182 -9.91 43.21 16.02
CA PRO A 182 -9.62 44.02 17.20
C PRO A 182 -10.81 44.06 18.18
N GLY A 183 -10.64 43.42 19.34
CA GLY A 183 -11.65 43.35 20.40
C GLY A 183 -12.77 42.33 20.21
N ILE A 184 -12.64 41.38 19.26
CA ILE A 184 -13.61 40.32 19.01
C ILE A 184 -12.89 38.98 18.93
N SER A 185 -13.24 38.04 19.81
CA SER A 185 -12.75 36.65 19.70
C SER A 185 -13.60 35.82 18.74
N TYR A 186 -13.03 34.73 18.23
CA TYR A 186 -13.76 33.77 17.40
C TYR A 186 -14.92 33.14 18.17
N GLY A 187 -14.74 32.85 19.46
CA GLY A 187 -15.77 32.29 20.32
C GLY A 187 -16.96 33.23 20.51
N GLU A 188 -16.71 34.53 20.67
CA GLU A 188 -17.77 35.56 20.74
C GLU A 188 -18.53 35.69 19.42
N ALA A 189 -17.85 35.53 18.28
CA ALA A 189 -18.45 35.65 16.96
C ALA A 189 -19.22 34.39 16.51
N PHE A 190 -18.68 33.20 16.77
CA PHE A 190 -19.14 31.94 16.15
C PHE A 190 -19.40 30.79 17.12
N GLY A 191 -19.06 30.93 18.41
CA GLY A 191 -19.18 29.84 19.38
C GLY A 191 -20.60 29.30 19.56
N GLN A 192 -21.60 30.18 19.52
CA GLN A 192 -23.01 29.77 19.61
C GLN A 192 -23.46 28.98 18.36
N ALA A 193 -23.03 29.41 17.17
CA ALA A 193 -23.36 28.72 15.92
C ALA A 193 -22.75 27.31 15.88
N GLU A 194 -21.52 27.16 16.38
CA GLU A 194 -20.86 25.86 16.48
C GLU A 194 -21.65 24.88 17.37
N TYR A 195 -22.15 25.35 18.52
CA TYR A 195 -22.97 24.55 19.42
C TYR A 195 -24.30 24.13 18.76
N GLU A 196 -25.05 25.09 18.21
CA GLU A 196 -26.37 24.83 17.63
C GLU A 196 -26.30 23.91 16.41
N MET A 197 -25.32 24.12 15.53
CA MET A 197 -25.14 23.29 14.34
C MET A 197 -24.63 21.90 14.69
N SER A 198 -23.78 21.76 15.71
CA SER A 198 -23.37 20.44 16.20
C SER A 198 -24.57 19.62 16.68
N ARG A 199 -25.42 20.23 17.51
CA ARG A 199 -26.66 19.61 17.99
C ARG A 199 -27.59 19.25 16.84
N TYR A 200 -27.72 20.14 15.85
CA TYR A 200 -28.52 19.83 14.66
C TYR A 200 -27.97 18.60 13.93
N TYR A 201 -26.68 18.56 13.61
CA TYR A 201 -26.08 17.47 12.84
C TYR A 201 -26.05 16.14 13.58
N LEU A 202 -25.84 16.16 14.90
CA LEU A 202 -25.68 14.95 15.70
C LEU A 202 -26.99 14.44 16.28
N ASP A 203 -27.94 15.32 16.64
CA ASP A 203 -29.14 14.93 17.40
C ASP A 203 -30.43 15.16 16.63
N ASP A 204 -30.62 16.37 16.10
CA ASP A 204 -31.95 16.88 15.74
C ASP A 204 -32.30 16.79 14.24
N ALA A 205 -31.32 16.59 13.33
CA ALA A 205 -31.58 16.52 11.90
C ALA A 205 -32.53 15.36 11.55
N ASP A 206 -33.67 15.68 10.93
CA ASP A 206 -34.69 14.70 10.55
C ASP A 206 -34.22 13.83 9.38
N VAL A 207 -33.92 12.56 9.68
CA VAL A 207 -33.36 11.58 8.73
C VAL A 207 -34.26 11.40 7.50
N GLU A 208 -35.57 11.30 7.69
CA GLU A 208 -36.51 11.09 6.58
C GLU A 208 -36.57 12.30 5.64
N SER A 209 -36.53 13.52 6.18
CA SER A 209 -36.44 14.73 5.37
C SER A 209 -35.13 14.80 4.60
N GLN A 210 -33.99 14.46 5.22
CA GLN A 210 -32.71 14.45 4.54
C GLN A 210 -32.67 13.40 3.42
N LYS A 211 -33.22 12.19 3.63
CA LYS A 211 -33.34 11.18 2.57
C LYS A 211 -34.16 11.69 1.37
N ARG A 212 -35.31 12.36 1.61
CA ARG A 212 -36.11 12.96 0.53
C ARG A 212 -35.36 14.05 -0.21
N LEU A 213 -34.69 14.95 0.51
CA LEU A 213 -33.90 16.04 -0.11
C LEU A 213 -32.77 15.50 -0.99
N PHE A 214 -32.07 14.46 -0.55
CA PHE A 214 -31.03 13.81 -1.35
C PHE A 214 -31.56 13.36 -2.72
N GLU A 215 -32.72 12.71 -2.72
CA GLU A 215 -33.40 12.23 -3.93
C GLU A 215 -33.84 13.38 -4.83
N GLU A 216 -34.47 14.41 -4.27
CA GLU A 216 -34.93 15.59 -5.02
C GLU A 216 -33.76 16.34 -5.67
N TYR A 217 -32.69 16.60 -4.93
CA TYR A 217 -31.49 17.24 -5.49
C TYR A 217 -30.84 16.40 -6.57
N ALA A 218 -30.75 15.09 -6.40
CA ALA A 218 -30.16 14.22 -7.41
C ALA A 218 -31.00 14.16 -8.70
N ASN A 219 -32.32 14.21 -8.59
CA ASN A 219 -33.23 14.27 -9.72
C ASN A 219 -33.15 15.63 -10.44
N GLU A 220 -33.05 16.73 -9.70
CA GLU A 220 -32.87 18.05 -10.30
C GLU A 220 -31.49 18.18 -10.97
N ALA A 221 -30.43 17.61 -10.38
CA ALA A 221 -29.11 17.53 -11.01
C ALA A 221 -29.20 16.82 -12.37
N ARG A 222 -29.91 15.68 -12.42
CA ARG A 222 -30.16 14.94 -13.66
C ARG A 222 -30.86 15.79 -14.70
N ARG A 223 -31.96 16.46 -14.32
CA ARG A 223 -32.71 17.35 -15.22
C ARG A 223 -31.83 18.48 -15.78
N MET A 224 -30.98 19.09 -14.94
CA MET A 224 -30.03 20.12 -15.37
C MET A 224 -28.96 19.59 -16.33
N ILE A 225 -28.50 18.35 -16.17
CA ILE A 225 -27.59 17.70 -17.13
C ILE A 225 -28.30 17.52 -18.48
N ASP A 226 -29.55 17.03 -18.47
CA ASP A 226 -30.35 16.80 -19.68
C ASP A 226 -30.62 18.14 -20.42
N ASP A 227 -30.83 19.23 -19.68
CA ASP A 227 -30.98 20.59 -20.21
C ASP A 227 -29.63 21.23 -20.63
N ARG A 228 -28.51 20.51 -20.54
CA ARG A 228 -27.14 20.98 -20.84
C ARG A 228 -26.69 22.18 -19.99
N LEU A 229 -27.09 22.23 -18.73
CA LEU A 229 -26.74 23.28 -17.76
C LEU A 229 -25.80 22.74 -16.66
N PRO A 230 -24.48 22.64 -16.90
CA PRO A 230 -23.56 21.97 -15.96
C PRO A 230 -23.39 22.70 -14.63
N VAL A 231 -23.44 24.05 -14.62
CA VAL A 231 -23.26 24.83 -13.39
C VAL A 231 -24.39 24.59 -12.38
N PRO A 232 -25.69 24.76 -12.71
CA PRO A 232 -26.75 24.44 -11.77
C PRO A 232 -26.82 22.94 -11.45
N ALA A 233 -26.47 22.04 -12.38
CA ALA A 233 -26.35 20.62 -12.10
C ALA A 233 -25.31 20.34 -10.99
N HIS A 234 -24.13 20.97 -11.07
CA HIS A 234 -23.09 20.84 -10.06
C HIS A 234 -23.57 21.29 -8.68
N ILE A 235 -24.28 22.42 -8.61
CA ILE A 235 -24.82 22.95 -7.33
C ILE A 235 -25.75 21.93 -6.67
N GLN A 236 -26.59 21.24 -7.45
CA GLN A 236 -27.45 20.19 -6.88
C GLN A 236 -26.64 18.98 -6.40
N VAL A 237 -25.55 18.62 -7.10
CA VAL A 237 -24.62 17.57 -6.62
C VAL A 237 -23.97 17.97 -5.29
N LEU A 238 -23.59 19.23 -5.10
CA LEU A 238 -23.07 19.74 -3.82
C LEU A 238 -24.09 19.60 -2.70
N ARG A 239 -25.36 19.90 -2.98
CA ARG A 239 -26.45 19.71 -2.01
C ARG A 239 -26.68 18.24 -1.67
N CYS A 240 -26.63 17.34 -2.66
CA CYS A 240 -26.63 15.90 -2.39
C CYS A 240 -25.48 15.52 -1.44
N SER A 241 -24.28 16.06 -1.68
CA SER A 241 -23.10 15.77 -0.85
C SER A 241 -23.28 16.27 0.58
N HIS A 242 -23.79 17.49 0.77
CA HIS A 242 -24.02 18.01 2.12
C HIS A 242 -25.11 17.23 2.86
N THR A 243 -26.25 16.99 2.21
CA THR A 243 -27.34 16.16 2.76
C THR A 243 -26.85 14.75 3.12
N PHE A 244 -26.00 14.15 2.30
CA PHE A 244 -25.36 12.87 2.62
C PHE A 244 -24.52 12.97 3.89
N ASN A 245 -23.66 13.99 4.02
CA ASN A 245 -22.83 14.15 5.22
C ASN A 245 -23.68 14.35 6.48
N VAL A 246 -24.84 15.02 6.39
CA VAL A 246 -25.77 15.13 7.53
C VAL A 246 -26.35 13.75 7.90
N LEU A 247 -26.73 12.94 6.91
CA LEU A 247 -27.21 11.58 7.17
C LEU A 247 -26.11 10.70 7.80
N ASP A 248 -24.86 10.86 7.36
CA ASP A 248 -23.72 10.12 7.87
C ASP A 248 -23.42 10.50 9.34
N ALA A 249 -23.40 11.80 9.66
CA ALA A 249 -23.25 12.31 11.02
C ALA A 249 -24.35 11.81 11.97
N ARG A 250 -25.58 11.61 11.46
CA ARG A 250 -26.70 11.03 12.21
C ARG A 250 -26.58 9.51 12.41
N GLY A 251 -25.57 8.86 11.85
CA GLY A 251 -25.41 7.40 11.87
C GLY A 251 -26.51 6.67 11.09
N ALA A 252 -27.13 7.34 10.11
CA ALA A 252 -28.31 6.84 9.40
C ALA A 252 -27.99 6.21 8.03
N VAL A 253 -26.71 5.93 7.76
CA VAL A 253 -26.22 5.44 6.47
C VAL A 253 -25.43 4.14 6.66
N SER A 254 -25.93 3.05 6.08
CA SER A 254 -25.22 1.78 6.02
C SER A 254 -24.04 1.78 5.05
N THR A 255 -23.13 0.80 5.15
CA THR A 255 -22.03 0.58 4.18
C THR A 255 -22.54 0.48 2.74
N THR A 256 -23.64 -0.26 2.51
CA THR A 256 -24.26 -0.40 1.20
C THR A 256 -24.96 0.88 0.72
N GLU A 257 -25.68 1.58 1.60
CA GLU A 257 -26.29 2.88 1.26
C GLU A 257 -25.24 3.93 0.93
N ARG A 258 -24.13 3.97 1.68
CA ARG A 258 -22.96 4.81 1.41
C ARG A 258 -22.43 4.53 0.01
N ALA A 259 -22.22 3.26 -0.33
CA ALA A 259 -21.74 2.87 -1.65
C ALA A 259 -22.71 3.30 -2.78
N LYS A 260 -24.02 3.14 -2.57
CA LYS A 260 -25.07 3.56 -3.52
C LYS A 260 -25.14 5.07 -3.69
N ALA A 261 -25.13 5.83 -2.59
CA ALA A 261 -25.14 7.28 -2.59
C ALA A 261 -23.89 7.84 -3.30
N PHE A 262 -22.71 7.31 -2.97
CA PHE A 262 -21.45 7.64 -3.64
C PHE A 262 -21.48 7.29 -5.12
N GLY A 263 -22.01 6.12 -5.50
CA GLY A 263 -22.18 5.74 -6.89
C GLY A 263 -23.05 6.71 -7.68
N ARG A 264 -24.15 7.17 -7.09
CA ARG A 264 -25.05 8.16 -7.70
C ARG A 264 -24.40 9.53 -7.83
N MET A 265 -23.82 10.07 -6.76
CA MET A 265 -23.11 11.35 -6.80
C MET A 265 -21.95 11.33 -7.78
N ARG A 266 -21.18 10.23 -7.82
CA ARG A 266 -20.05 10.05 -8.74
C ARG A 266 -20.50 10.06 -10.19
N THR A 267 -21.63 9.39 -10.48
CA THR A 267 -22.21 9.38 -11.83
C THR A 267 -22.63 10.79 -12.25
N LEU A 268 -23.34 11.51 -11.39
CA LEU A 268 -23.75 12.90 -11.66
C LEU A 268 -22.54 13.82 -11.84
N ALA A 269 -21.57 13.78 -10.91
CA ALA A 269 -20.35 14.60 -10.97
C ALA A 269 -19.53 14.34 -12.25
N ARG A 270 -19.43 13.08 -12.69
CA ARG A 270 -18.76 12.72 -13.94
C ARG A 270 -19.46 13.32 -15.15
N GLU A 271 -20.78 13.24 -15.20
CA GLU A 271 -21.56 13.78 -16.30
C GLU A 271 -21.55 15.31 -16.33
N VAL A 272 -21.62 15.96 -15.16
CA VAL A 272 -21.43 17.41 -14.99
C VAL A 272 -20.07 17.84 -15.50
N SER A 273 -19.00 17.12 -15.13
CA SER A 273 -17.63 17.45 -15.51
C SER A 273 -17.41 17.32 -17.01
N ARG A 274 -17.89 16.23 -17.61
CA ARG A 274 -17.87 16.03 -19.06
C ARG A 274 -18.65 17.13 -19.78
N LEU A 275 -19.87 17.41 -19.35
CA LEU A 275 -20.70 18.46 -19.93
C LEU A 275 -20.02 19.83 -19.79
N TRP A 276 -19.42 20.15 -18.65
CA TRP A 276 -18.67 21.38 -18.49
C TRP A 276 -17.52 21.49 -19.50
N ALA A 277 -16.70 20.44 -19.63
CA ALA A 277 -15.61 20.42 -20.61
C ALA A 277 -16.13 20.60 -22.05
N GLU A 278 -17.20 19.90 -22.45
CA GLU A 278 -17.87 20.09 -23.75
C GLU A 278 -18.30 21.55 -23.95
N ARG A 279 -18.93 22.17 -22.94
CA ARG A 279 -19.37 23.57 -23.01
C ARG A 279 -18.19 24.54 -23.17
N ARG A 280 -17.03 24.25 -22.56
CA ARG A 280 -15.82 25.07 -22.72
C ARG A 280 -15.22 24.93 -24.12
N GLU A 281 -15.22 23.72 -24.68
CA GLU A 281 -14.78 23.44 -26.04
C GLU A 281 -15.68 24.13 -27.08
N GLU A 282 -17.00 24.07 -26.92
CA GLU A 282 -17.97 24.77 -27.80
C GLU A 282 -17.75 26.29 -27.81
N LEU A 283 -17.33 26.85 -26.67
CA LEU A 283 -16.94 28.26 -26.50
C LEU A 283 -15.52 28.55 -27.01
N LYS A 284 -14.84 27.54 -27.57
CA LYS A 284 -13.47 27.61 -28.10
C LYS A 284 -12.44 28.08 -27.06
N TYR A 285 -12.57 27.61 -25.83
CA TYR A 285 -11.62 27.89 -24.74
C TYR A 285 -11.32 29.39 -24.60
N PRO A 286 -12.27 30.23 -24.14
CA PRO A 286 -12.12 31.69 -24.17
C PRO A 286 -10.97 32.24 -23.31
N LEU A 287 -10.39 31.46 -22.40
CA LEU A 287 -9.18 31.80 -21.65
C LEU A 287 -7.87 31.36 -22.35
N GLY A 288 -7.96 30.80 -23.56
CA GLY A 288 -6.83 30.25 -24.30
C GLY A 288 -6.45 28.84 -23.84
N LEU A 289 -5.37 28.33 -24.38
CA LEU A 289 -4.78 27.05 -23.99
C LEU A 289 -3.62 27.32 -23.03
N ALA A 290 -3.49 26.51 -21.99
CA ALA A 290 -2.34 26.58 -21.10
C ALA A 290 -1.05 26.23 -21.86
N GLU A 291 0.00 27.00 -21.61
CA GLU A 291 1.34 26.74 -22.14
C GLU A 291 2.12 25.87 -21.15
N LEU A 292 2.66 24.76 -21.64
CA LEU A 292 3.58 23.91 -20.89
C LEU A 292 5.03 24.35 -21.14
N PRO A 293 5.95 24.07 -20.21
CA PRO A 293 7.39 24.26 -20.44
C PRO A 293 7.84 23.60 -21.75
N PRO A 294 8.69 24.27 -22.55
CA PRO A 294 9.22 23.69 -23.77
C PRO A 294 10.12 22.50 -23.45
N ALA A 295 10.24 21.56 -24.39
CA ALA A 295 11.21 20.49 -24.30
C ALA A 295 12.64 21.04 -24.24
N ALA A 296 13.48 20.46 -23.39
CA ALA A 296 14.91 20.70 -23.39
C ALA A 296 15.50 20.28 -24.74
N PRO A 297 16.45 21.05 -25.30
CA PRO A 297 17.08 20.70 -26.57
C PRO A 297 17.85 19.38 -26.43
N GLU A 298 17.74 18.51 -27.42
CA GLU A 298 18.54 17.28 -27.47
C GLU A 298 20.02 17.62 -27.62
N PRO A 299 20.94 16.94 -26.89
CA PRO A 299 22.38 17.17 -27.03
C PRO A 299 22.87 16.82 -28.43
N GLU A 300 23.49 17.78 -29.12
CA GLU A 300 24.15 17.57 -30.42
C GLU A 300 25.67 17.40 -30.30
N GLU A 301 26.26 17.94 -29.22
CA GLU A 301 27.70 17.91 -28.96
C GLU A 301 27.99 17.29 -27.59
N PHE A 302 29.04 16.47 -27.53
CA PHE A 302 29.46 15.79 -26.31
C PHE A 302 30.91 16.18 -25.97
N PRO A 303 31.20 16.56 -24.71
CA PRO A 303 32.54 16.93 -24.31
C PRO A 303 33.50 15.74 -24.40
N ALA A 304 34.72 16.00 -24.89
CA ALA A 304 35.79 15.01 -24.86
C ALA A 304 36.26 14.78 -23.43
N ILE A 305 36.14 13.54 -22.95
CA ILE A 305 36.56 13.14 -21.61
C ILE A 305 37.98 12.59 -21.69
N THR A 306 38.83 12.94 -20.74
CA THR A 306 40.21 12.43 -20.67
C THR A 306 40.46 11.61 -19.42
N GLY A 307 40.94 10.39 -19.61
CA GLY A 307 41.25 9.46 -18.53
C GLY A 307 40.02 8.96 -17.79
N THR A 308 40.28 8.24 -16.71
CA THR A 308 39.25 7.67 -15.84
C THR A 308 38.76 8.72 -14.84
N ARG A 309 37.44 8.81 -14.64
CA ARG A 309 36.76 9.82 -13.79
C ARG A 309 35.57 9.24 -13.03
N GLN A 310 35.12 9.92 -11.98
CA GLN A 310 33.86 9.59 -11.29
C GLN A 310 32.67 10.26 -11.98
N LEU A 311 31.58 9.53 -12.16
CA LEU A 311 30.28 10.11 -12.49
C LEU A 311 29.50 10.41 -11.21
N THR A 312 28.90 11.60 -11.15
CA THR A 312 27.83 11.95 -10.20
C THR A 312 26.58 12.28 -10.98
N PHE A 313 25.48 11.60 -10.65
CA PHE A 313 24.17 11.84 -11.23
C PHE A 313 23.15 12.10 -10.13
N GLU A 314 22.48 13.25 -10.17
CA GLU A 314 21.41 13.60 -9.24
C GLU A 314 20.09 13.73 -9.98
N ILE A 315 19.05 13.12 -9.43
CA ILE A 315 17.66 13.35 -9.79
C ILE A 315 17.01 14.08 -8.63
N GLY A 316 16.71 15.36 -8.82
CA GLY A 316 16.12 16.22 -7.82
C GLY A 316 14.60 16.30 -7.93
N THR A 317 13.91 16.12 -6.81
CA THR A 317 12.44 16.04 -6.75
C THR A 317 11.88 17.00 -5.71
N GLU A 318 10.57 17.21 -5.76
CA GLU A 318 9.81 17.58 -4.54
C GLU A 318 9.78 16.36 -3.57
N GLU A 319 9.38 16.58 -2.32
CA GLU A 319 9.50 15.62 -1.21
C GLU A 319 8.77 14.30 -1.49
N MET A 320 9.53 13.23 -1.74
CA MET A 320 9.05 11.88 -1.95
C MET A 320 8.45 11.29 -0.67
N PRO A 321 7.46 10.40 -0.80
CA PRO A 321 7.03 9.51 0.27
C PRO A 321 8.20 8.76 0.92
N PRO A 322 8.24 8.61 2.25
CA PRO A 322 9.32 7.89 2.92
C PRO A 322 9.50 6.44 2.44
N SER A 323 8.40 5.79 2.06
CA SER A 323 8.41 4.42 1.52
C SER A 323 9.01 4.32 0.11
N GLU A 324 9.07 5.43 -0.64
CA GLU A 324 9.57 5.46 -2.02
C GLU A 324 11.04 5.88 -2.10
N VAL A 325 11.57 6.60 -1.10
CA VAL A 325 12.96 7.12 -1.10
C VAL A 325 13.98 5.99 -1.31
N THR A 326 13.98 4.96 -0.44
CA THR A 326 14.93 3.85 -0.53
C THR A 326 14.69 2.98 -1.76
N LYS A 327 13.41 2.71 -2.11
CA LYS A 327 13.06 1.93 -3.30
C LYS A 327 13.56 2.59 -4.58
N THR A 328 13.42 3.91 -4.69
CA THR A 328 13.86 4.66 -5.88
C THR A 328 15.38 4.64 -6.00
N ALA A 329 16.11 4.76 -4.89
CA ALA A 329 17.58 4.64 -4.89
C ALA A 329 18.04 3.29 -5.46
N GLU A 330 17.42 2.19 -5.01
CA GLU A 330 17.73 0.85 -5.50
C GLU A 330 17.32 0.68 -6.96
N ALA A 331 16.15 1.17 -7.37
CA ALA A 331 15.71 1.12 -8.76
C ALA A 331 16.67 1.86 -9.70
N VAL A 332 17.18 3.04 -9.30
CA VAL A 332 18.19 3.78 -10.06
C VAL A 332 19.51 3.00 -10.12
N ARG A 333 19.92 2.38 -9.02
CA ARG A 333 21.12 1.53 -8.97
C ARG A 333 21.01 0.36 -9.96
N SER A 334 19.95 -0.44 -9.87
CA SER A 334 19.73 -1.58 -10.76
C SER A 334 19.65 -1.14 -12.22
N ALA A 335 18.98 -0.02 -12.50
CA ALA A 335 18.90 0.51 -13.86
C ALA A 335 20.26 0.98 -14.41
N LEU A 336 21.12 1.56 -13.56
CA LEU A 336 22.50 1.89 -13.93
C LEU A 336 23.32 0.63 -14.20
N GLU A 337 23.26 -0.37 -13.32
CA GLU A 337 23.96 -1.65 -13.48
C GLU A 337 23.56 -2.36 -14.78
N GLU A 338 22.25 -2.47 -15.05
CA GLU A 338 21.73 -3.07 -16.27
C GLU A 338 22.15 -2.29 -17.53
N LYS A 339 21.89 -0.97 -17.55
CA LYS A 339 22.09 -0.17 -18.76
C LYS A 339 23.55 0.06 -19.07
N LEU A 340 24.42 0.26 -18.08
CA LEU A 340 25.87 0.33 -18.31
C LEU A 340 26.44 -1.03 -18.71
N GLY A 341 25.94 -2.13 -18.13
CA GLY A 341 26.31 -3.49 -18.52
C GLY A 341 25.92 -3.86 -19.96
N ALA A 342 24.92 -3.18 -20.53
CA ALA A 342 24.56 -3.28 -21.94
C ALA A 342 25.45 -2.43 -22.88
N THR A 343 26.39 -1.66 -22.33
CA THR A 343 27.39 -0.89 -23.09
C THR A 343 28.77 -1.54 -23.01
N ARG A 344 29.75 -1.01 -23.75
CA ARG A 344 31.16 -1.41 -23.59
C ARG A 344 31.93 -0.45 -22.66
N LEU A 345 31.25 0.50 -22.03
CA LEU A 345 31.91 1.56 -21.27
C LEU A 345 32.41 0.98 -19.94
N GLY A 346 33.74 0.90 -19.78
CA GLY A 346 34.32 0.43 -18.53
C GLY A 346 33.97 1.36 -17.37
N HIS A 347 33.58 0.78 -16.24
CA HIS A 347 33.29 1.50 -15.01
C HIS A 347 33.58 0.64 -13.78
N GLY A 348 33.76 1.30 -12.64
CA GLY A 348 33.91 0.69 -11.33
C GLY A 348 32.58 0.53 -10.60
N ALA A 349 32.64 0.53 -9.27
CA ALA A 349 31.47 0.33 -8.41
C ALA A 349 30.41 1.44 -8.58
N ILE A 350 29.15 1.02 -8.47
CA ILE A 350 27.97 1.90 -8.48
C ILE A 350 27.46 2.02 -7.05
N THR A 351 27.23 3.24 -6.59
CA THR A 351 26.69 3.51 -5.25
C THR A 351 25.58 4.55 -5.35
N THR A 352 24.48 4.32 -4.65
CA THR A 352 23.32 5.21 -4.65
C THR A 352 22.97 5.64 -3.23
N TYR A 353 22.56 6.89 -3.09
CA TYR A 353 22.00 7.46 -1.89
C TYR A 353 20.70 8.19 -2.23
N ALA A 354 19.84 8.40 -1.25
CA ALA A 354 18.62 9.17 -1.47
C ALA A 354 18.18 9.88 -0.19
N THR A 355 17.56 11.02 -0.37
CA THR A 355 16.84 11.76 0.66
C THR A 355 15.41 12.01 0.16
N PRO A 356 14.50 12.63 0.95
CA PRO A 356 13.17 12.95 0.46
C PRO A 356 13.18 13.75 -0.86
N ARG A 357 14.20 14.56 -1.14
CA ARG A 357 14.21 15.50 -2.28
C ARG A 357 15.18 15.12 -3.39
N ARG A 358 15.89 13.99 -3.27
CA ARG A 358 16.87 13.59 -4.29
C ARG A 358 17.19 12.11 -4.26
N VAL A 359 17.56 11.59 -5.43
CA VAL A 359 18.35 10.37 -5.58
C VAL A 359 19.68 10.74 -6.20
N VAL A 360 20.78 10.25 -5.63
CA VAL A 360 22.14 10.52 -6.11
C VAL A 360 22.83 9.20 -6.39
N ALA A 361 23.39 9.07 -7.58
CA ALA A 361 24.21 7.94 -7.98
C ALA A 361 25.65 8.37 -8.23
N PHE A 362 26.58 7.51 -7.81
CA PHE A 362 28.00 7.61 -8.06
C PHE A 362 28.45 6.38 -8.84
N VAL A 363 29.17 6.60 -9.94
CA VAL A 363 29.84 5.52 -10.67
C VAL A 363 31.33 5.81 -10.64
N ALA A 364 32.08 4.94 -9.95
CA ALA A 364 33.52 5.06 -9.88
C ALA A 364 34.17 4.67 -11.22
N GLU A 365 35.40 5.11 -11.42
CA GLU A 365 36.30 4.63 -12.47
C GLU A 365 35.72 4.54 -13.90
N VAL A 366 34.85 5.49 -14.28
CA VAL A 366 34.29 5.56 -15.63
C VAL A 366 35.39 5.91 -16.63
N GLN A 367 35.57 5.06 -17.64
CA GLN A 367 36.55 5.25 -18.70
C GLN A 367 36.16 6.40 -19.64
N ALA A 368 37.13 6.97 -20.35
CA ALA A 368 36.90 8.10 -21.26
C ALA A 368 36.04 7.75 -22.49
N SER A 369 36.06 6.48 -22.91
CA SER A 369 35.31 5.97 -24.05
C SER A 369 35.10 4.46 -23.92
N GLU A 370 34.15 3.95 -24.68
CA GLU A 370 34.10 2.52 -24.98
C GLU A 370 35.37 2.07 -25.72
N PRO A 371 35.82 0.83 -25.57
CA PRO A 371 36.80 0.26 -26.48
C PRO A 371 36.19 0.08 -27.87
N ASP A 372 37.03 0.26 -28.89
CA ASP A 372 36.70 -0.13 -30.26
C ASP A 372 36.39 -1.63 -30.30
N ALA A 373 35.40 -2.01 -31.09
CA ALA A 373 35.11 -3.40 -31.36
C ALA A 373 34.85 -3.64 -32.84
N GLU A 374 34.56 -4.89 -33.17
CA GLU A 374 34.12 -5.27 -34.49
C GLU A 374 32.69 -5.79 -34.42
N ARG A 375 31.84 -5.28 -35.32
CA ARG A 375 30.45 -5.72 -35.45
C ARG A 375 30.32 -6.67 -36.62
N VAL A 376 29.95 -7.91 -36.33
CA VAL A 376 29.60 -8.90 -37.36
C VAL A 376 28.13 -8.77 -37.73
N VAL A 377 27.84 -8.44 -38.98
CA VAL A 377 26.48 -8.37 -39.51
C VAL A 377 26.21 -9.65 -40.29
N ARG A 378 25.28 -10.47 -39.80
CA ARG A 378 24.87 -11.72 -40.43
C ARG A 378 24.02 -11.44 -41.67
N GLY A 379 24.41 -12.03 -42.79
CA GLY A 379 23.73 -11.98 -44.08
C GLY A 379 22.92 -13.26 -44.39
N PRO A 380 22.60 -13.52 -45.66
CA PRO A 380 21.87 -14.72 -46.07
C PRO A 380 22.66 -16.01 -45.80
N LYS A 381 21.96 -17.16 -45.78
CA LYS A 381 22.61 -18.47 -45.69
C LYS A 381 23.60 -18.64 -46.85
N LYS A 382 24.75 -19.28 -46.59
CA LYS A 382 25.82 -19.48 -47.58
C LYS A 382 25.33 -20.15 -48.87
N ALA A 383 24.45 -21.14 -48.74
CA ALA A 383 23.80 -21.81 -49.88
C ALA A 383 22.92 -20.90 -50.75
N ALA A 384 22.50 -19.74 -50.24
CA ALA A 384 21.77 -18.72 -50.98
C ALA A 384 22.67 -17.53 -51.39
N ALA A 385 23.89 -17.47 -50.87
CA ALA A 385 24.84 -16.39 -51.10
C ALA A 385 25.70 -16.61 -52.35
N TYR A 386 25.96 -17.88 -52.71
CA TYR A 386 26.74 -18.29 -53.88
C TYR A 386 25.93 -19.23 -54.78
N ASP A 387 26.10 -19.11 -56.11
CA ASP A 387 25.50 -20.03 -57.08
C ASP A 387 26.35 -21.31 -57.27
N ALA A 388 25.87 -22.23 -58.11
CA ALA A 388 26.53 -23.52 -58.36
C ALA A 388 27.94 -23.41 -58.96
N ASP A 389 28.28 -22.26 -59.56
CA ASP A 389 29.59 -21.96 -60.14
C ASP A 389 30.48 -21.15 -59.16
N GLY A 390 30.00 -20.88 -57.94
CA GLY A 390 30.71 -20.13 -56.90
C GLY A 390 30.61 -18.60 -57.04
N ASN A 391 29.75 -18.09 -57.93
CA ASN A 391 29.57 -16.64 -58.09
C ASN A 391 28.58 -16.06 -57.07
N VAL A 392 28.81 -14.82 -56.67
CA VAL A 392 27.95 -14.09 -55.74
C VAL A 392 26.54 -13.91 -56.32
N THR A 393 25.52 -14.38 -55.60
CA THR A 393 24.12 -14.24 -56.03
C THR A 393 23.61 -12.81 -55.84
N LYS A 394 22.44 -12.50 -56.44
CA LYS A 394 21.74 -11.23 -56.19
C LYS A 394 21.43 -10.99 -54.70
N ALA A 395 21.26 -12.05 -53.91
CA ALA A 395 20.96 -11.94 -52.48
C ALA A 395 22.20 -11.46 -51.69
N ALA A 396 23.36 -12.08 -51.92
CA ALA A 396 24.61 -11.64 -51.30
C ALA A 396 25.09 -10.27 -51.82
N ALA A 397 24.94 -9.99 -53.13
CA ALA A 397 25.24 -8.67 -53.69
C ALA A 397 24.28 -7.58 -53.19
N GLY A 398 23.02 -7.92 -52.91
CA GLY A 398 22.06 -7.03 -52.27
C GLY A 398 22.43 -6.75 -50.81
N PHE A 399 22.82 -7.78 -50.07
CA PHE A 399 23.29 -7.66 -48.69
C PHE A 399 24.57 -6.81 -48.58
N ALA A 400 25.61 -7.10 -49.37
CA ALA A 400 26.85 -6.32 -49.40
C ALA A 400 26.58 -4.84 -49.70
N ARG A 401 25.71 -4.54 -50.68
CA ARG A 401 25.30 -3.17 -51.01
C ARG A 401 24.54 -2.49 -49.87
N GLY A 402 23.63 -3.19 -49.20
CA GLY A 402 22.94 -2.69 -48.02
C GLY A 402 23.90 -2.40 -46.86
N GLN A 403 25.00 -3.16 -46.80
CA GLN A 403 26.08 -2.95 -45.85
C GLN A 403 27.18 -1.98 -46.35
N LYS A 404 27.06 -1.41 -47.56
CA LYS A 404 28.04 -0.49 -48.15
C LYS A 404 29.47 -1.07 -48.23
N VAL A 405 29.61 -2.37 -48.45
CA VAL A 405 30.90 -3.07 -48.65
C VAL A 405 30.92 -3.76 -50.01
N ASP A 406 32.10 -4.10 -50.50
CA ASP A 406 32.25 -4.93 -51.69
C ASP A 406 31.85 -6.38 -51.39
N PRO A 407 31.17 -7.11 -52.30
CA PRO A 407 30.87 -8.53 -52.10
C PRO A 407 32.07 -9.42 -51.77
N SER A 408 33.29 -9.02 -52.15
CA SER A 408 34.55 -9.69 -51.81
C SER A 408 34.93 -9.61 -50.32
N GLU A 409 34.32 -8.69 -49.56
CA GLU A 409 34.54 -8.50 -48.12
C GLU A 409 33.62 -9.40 -47.26
N LEU A 410 32.74 -10.17 -47.91
CA LEU A 410 31.91 -11.16 -47.24
C LEU A 410 32.74 -12.39 -46.86
N HIS A 411 32.56 -12.89 -45.64
CA HIS A 411 33.17 -14.12 -45.16
C HIS A 411 32.12 -15.05 -44.58
N ASP A 412 32.46 -16.32 -44.40
CA ASP A 412 31.55 -17.31 -43.85
C ASP A 412 31.45 -17.17 -42.33
N LEU A 413 30.22 -17.28 -41.82
CA LEU A 413 29.89 -17.26 -40.40
C LEU A 413 29.03 -18.48 -40.07
N ASP A 414 29.55 -19.37 -39.24
CA ASP A 414 28.77 -20.47 -38.66
C ASP A 414 28.02 -19.96 -37.41
N VAL A 415 26.71 -20.16 -37.40
CA VAL A 415 25.87 -19.94 -36.21
C VAL A 415 25.04 -21.19 -35.98
N ASP A 416 25.33 -21.92 -34.91
CA ASP A 416 24.64 -23.14 -34.48
C ASP A 416 24.53 -24.22 -35.58
N GLY A 417 25.60 -24.39 -36.39
CA GLY A 417 25.66 -25.40 -37.45
C GLY A 417 25.00 -24.97 -38.77
N VAL A 418 24.63 -23.69 -38.90
CA VAL A 418 24.11 -23.11 -40.14
C VAL A 418 25.10 -22.06 -40.65
N GLU A 419 25.65 -22.31 -41.85
CA GLU A 419 26.57 -21.38 -42.50
C GLU A 419 25.81 -20.20 -43.13
N TYR A 420 26.21 -18.99 -42.75
CA TYR A 420 25.79 -17.71 -43.33
C TYR A 420 26.99 -17.02 -43.99
N VAL A 421 26.73 -16.05 -44.87
CA VAL A 421 27.74 -15.03 -45.18
C VAL A 421 27.56 -13.85 -44.24
N ALA A 422 28.65 -13.21 -43.83
CA ALA A 422 28.66 -12.07 -42.93
C ALA A 422 29.68 -11.01 -43.39
N VAL A 423 29.56 -9.82 -42.82
CA VAL A 423 30.58 -8.77 -42.93
C VAL A 423 30.96 -8.32 -41.52
N THR A 424 32.26 -8.17 -41.30
CA THR A 424 32.81 -7.62 -40.05
C THR A 424 33.15 -6.18 -40.32
N LYS A 425 32.63 -5.27 -39.48
CA LYS A 425 32.87 -3.84 -39.61
C LYS A 425 33.53 -3.30 -38.36
N PRO A 426 34.42 -2.30 -38.49
CA PRO A 426 34.84 -1.50 -37.35
C PRO A 426 33.59 -0.87 -36.71
N ASP A 427 33.51 -0.96 -35.39
CA ASP A 427 32.49 -0.35 -34.55
C ASP A 427 33.23 0.50 -33.50
N PRO A 428 33.62 1.74 -33.87
CA PRO A 428 34.40 2.62 -33.00
C PRO A 428 33.68 2.84 -31.67
N GLY A 429 34.43 2.87 -30.57
CA GLY A 429 33.89 3.15 -29.26
C GLY A 429 33.34 4.57 -29.17
N ARG A 430 32.16 4.74 -28.55
CA ARG A 430 31.59 6.06 -28.29
C ARG A 430 32.29 6.73 -27.11
N GLY A 431 32.29 8.06 -27.10
CA GLY A 431 32.80 8.83 -25.96
C GLY A 431 31.91 8.64 -24.72
N ALA A 432 32.50 8.66 -23.52
CA ALA A 432 31.75 8.42 -22.28
C ALA A 432 30.56 9.37 -22.10
N ALA A 433 30.71 10.66 -22.44
CA ALA A 433 29.63 11.63 -22.33
C ALA A 433 28.43 11.31 -23.24
N GLU A 434 28.67 10.78 -24.45
CA GLU A 434 27.61 10.35 -25.38
C GLU A 434 26.87 9.13 -24.82
N VAL A 435 27.62 8.12 -24.36
CA VAL A 435 27.04 6.89 -23.79
C VAL A 435 26.21 7.22 -22.55
N LEU A 436 26.79 7.98 -21.62
CA LEU A 436 26.14 8.35 -20.37
C LEU A 436 24.92 9.25 -20.62
N SER A 437 24.96 10.15 -21.60
CA SER A 437 23.80 10.98 -21.95
C SER A 437 22.56 10.12 -22.23
N GLY A 438 22.71 9.11 -23.08
CA GLY A 438 21.63 8.17 -23.41
C GLY A 438 21.20 7.34 -22.22
N VAL A 439 22.15 6.75 -21.48
CA VAL A 439 21.87 5.90 -20.31
C VAL A 439 21.09 6.66 -19.24
N LEU A 440 21.56 7.85 -18.85
CA LEU A 440 20.95 8.66 -17.81
C LEU A 440 19.57 9.18 -18.23
N SER A 441 19.41 9.58 -19.50
CA SER A 441 18.10 10.00 -20.03
C SER A 441 17.06 8.88 -19.92
N GLU A 442 17.43 7.66 -20.30
CA GLU A 442 16.53 6.50 -20.23
C GLU A 442 16.21 6.06 -18.79
N ILE A 443 17.12 6.27 -17.83
CA ILE A 443 16.85 6.01 -16.42
C ILE A 443 15.74 6.93 -15.92
N VAL A 444 15.85 8.25 -16.16
CA VAL A 444 14.83 9.21 -15.71
C VAL A 444 13.47 8.94 -16.36
N LYS A 445 13.43 8.67 -17.66
CA LYS A 445 12.18 8.30 -18.37
C LYS A 445 11.59 6.99 -17.85
N GLY A 446 12.44 6.07 -17.37
CA GLY A 446 12.07 4.77 -16.85
C GLY A 446 11.62 4.75 -15.39
N LEU A 447 11.77 5.85 -14.64
CA LEU A 447 11.38 5.91 -13.22
C LEU A 447 9.89 5.65 -13.03
N ARG A 448 9.55 4.75 -12.12
CA ARG A 448 8.17 4.41 -11.75
C ARG A 448 8.08 4.20 -10.25
N SER A 449 6.91 4.48 -9.69
CA SER A 449 6.54 4.25 -8.29
C SER A 449 5.17 3.55 -8.18
N ASP A 450 4.79 3.17 -6.96
CA ASP A 450 3.49 2.54 -6.65
C ASP A 450 2.31 3.40 -7.14
N LYS A 451 2.43 4.72 -6.99
CA LYS A 451 1.53 5.72 -7.57
C LYS A 451 2.33 6.81 -8.25
N ASN A 452 1.98 7.14 -9.49
CA ASN A 452 2.63 8.17 -10.28
C ASN A 452 1.66 9.35 -10.47
N MET A 453 2.21 10.57 -10.44
CA MET A 453 1.52 11.80 -10.78
C MET A 453 2.17 12.49 -11.97
N ARG A 454 1.37 13.28 -12.68
CA ARG A 454 1.80 14.25 -13.70
C ARG A 454 1.84 15.64 -13.07
N TRP A 455 2.64 16.52 -13.67
CA TRP A 455 2.76 17.94 -13.31
C TRP A 455 2.88 18.77 -14.60
N ASN A 456 3.43 19.99 -14.54
CA ASN A 456 3.69 20.79 -15.73
C ASN A 456 4.86 20.25 -16.59
N ASP A 457 4.92 18.94 -16.83
CA ASP A 457 5.82 18.30 -17.78
C ASP A 457 5.02 17.36 -18.68
N ALA A 458 5.24 17.45 -19.99
CA ALA A 458 4.41 16.75 -20.99
C ALA A 458 4.68 15.23 -21.06
N ASN A 459 5.87 14.76 -20.66
CA ASN A 459 6.30 13.38 -20.90
C ASN A 459 6.75 12.65 -19.63
N LEU A 460 6.84 13.33 -18.49
CA LEU A 460 7.24 12.74 -17.23
C LEU A 460 6.06 12.50 -16.29
N SER A 461 6.13 11.36 -15.61
CA SER A 461 5.28 11.02 -14.49
C SER A 461 6.10 10.23 -13.48
N PHE A 462 5.95 10.55 -12.20
CA PHE A 462 6.71 9.94 -11.12
C PHE A 462 5.98 10.15 -9.78
N THR A 463 6.47 9.60 -8.66
CA THR A 463 5.83 9.79 -7.35
C THR A 463 5.68 11.25 -6.97
N ARG A 464 6.65 12.10 -7.35
CA ARG A 464 6.65 13.55 -7.17
C ARG A 464 7.33 14.26 -8.35
N PRO A 465 7.05 15.57 -8.58
CA PRO A 465 7.67 16.31 -9.66
C PRO A 465 9.20 16.26 -9.61
N ILE A 466 9.82 15.92 -10.73
CA ILE A 466 11.27 16.03 -10.93
C ILE A 466 11.55 17.48 -11.35
N ARG A 467 12.40 18.16 -10.59
CA ARG A 467 12.61 19.62 -10.69
C ARG A 467 14.00 20.02 -11.18
N TRP A 468 15.01 19.16 -11.04
CA TRP A 468 16.35 19.40 -11.60
C TRP A 468 17.12 18.09 -11.81
N LEU A 469 18.13 18.15 -12.66
CA LEU A 469 19.08 17.06 -12.91
C LEU A 469 20.50 17.60 -12.80
N VAL A 470 21.40 16.83 -12.17
CA VAL A 470 22.85 17.06 -12.24
C VAL A 470 23.49 15.85 -12.88
N ALA A 471 24.41 16.06 -13.81
CA ALA A 471 25.21 14.98 -14.39
C ALA A 471 26.64 15.48 -14.62
N LEU A 472 27.59 15.01 -13.81
CA LEU A 472 29.00 15.42 -13.86
C LEU A 472 29.90 14.20 -13.99
N LEU A 473 30.83 14.23 -14.94
CA LEU A 473 31.91 13.26 -15.07
C LEU A 473 33.24 13.96 -14.78
N GLY A 474 33.74 13.82 -13.56
CA GLY A 474 34.75 14.70 -13.00
C GLY A 474 34.22 16.14 -12.91
N ASP A 475 34.86 17.07 -13.62
CA ASP A 475 34.47 18.48 -13.69
C ASP A 475 33.64 18.84 -14.95
N GLN A 476 33.39 17.86 -15.83
CA GLN A 476 32.65 18.06 -17.08
C GLN A 476 31.16 17.73 -16.90
N VAL A 477 30.29 18.58 -17.44
CA VAL A 477 28.85 18.30 -17.51
C VAL A 477 28.60 17.24 -18.57
N VAL A 478 27.92 16.17 -18.20
CA VAL A 478 27.35 15.22 -19.17
C VAL A 478 26.02 15.83 -19.65
N PRO A 479 25.88 16.18 -20.93
CA PRO A 479 24.66 16.82 -21.40
C PRO A 479 23.55 15.77 -21.46
N VAL A 480 22.57 15.86 -20.57
CA VAL A 480 21.40 14.97 -20.52
C VAL A 480 20.15 15.83 -20.68
N SER A 481 19.28 15.47 -21.63
CA SER A 481 17.97 16.09 -21.79
C SER A 481 16.86 15.05 -21.58
N VAL A 482 15.85 15.43 -20.80
CA VAL A 482 14.69 14.59 -20.49
C VAL A 482 13.45 15.47 -20.41
N SER A 483 12.57 15.35 -21.42
CA SER A 483 11.36 16.18 -21.52
C SER A 483 11.71 17.67 -21.41
N SER A 484 11.23 18.40 -20.40
CA SER A 484 11.58 19.82 -20.18
C SER A 484 12.87 20.06 -19.38
N LEU A 485 13.52 19.00 -18.88
CA LEU A 485 14.69 19.09 -18.01
C LEU A 485 16.00 18.91 -18.79
N ALA A 486 16.99 19.75 -18.48
CA ALA A 486 18.36 19.58 -18.91
C ALA A 486 19.27 19.45 -17.68
N ALA A 487 20.20 18.48 -17.71
CA ALA A 487 21.18 18.32 -16.66
C ALA A 487 22.24 19.42 -16.71
N GLY A 488 22.67 19.85 -15.53
CA GLY A 488 23.73 20.83 -15.36
C GLY A 488 24.65 20.49 -14.19
N ARG A 489 25.25 21.54 -13.62
CA ARG A 489 26.09 21.47 -12.41
C ARG A 489 25.43 22.04 -11.16
N THR A 490 24.19 22.49 -11.27
CA THR A 490 23.48 23.20 -10.20
C THR A 490 22.60 22.22 -9.44
N THR A 491 22.84 22.08 -8.14
CA THR A 491 21.97 21.34 -7.22
C THR A 491 21.17 22.31 -6.35
N ARG A 492 20.10 21.79 -5.73
CA ARG A 492 19.28 22.54 -4.76
C ARG A 492 19.55 22.05 -3.34
N VAL A 493 19.78 22.97 -2.42
CA VAL A 493 19.94 22.70 -0.98
C VAL A 493 18.63 23.00 -0.24
N HIS A 494 18.65 23.20 1.08
CA HIS A 494 17.44 23.62 1.83
C HIS A 494 16.82 24.88 1.20
N ARG A 495 15.49 24.93 1.08
CA ARG A 495 14.77 26.10 0.51
C ARG A 495 15.00 27.38 1.30
N THR A 496 15.31 27.25 2.58
CA THR A 496 15.63 28.33 3.52
C THR A 496 17.11 28.74 3.49
N ALA A 497 17.97 28.10 2.70
CA ALA A 497 19.37 28.51 2.57
C ALA A 497 19.47 29.86 1.84
N ALA A 498 20.49 30.67 2.18
CA ALA A 498 20.68 32.00 1.59
C ALA A 498 20.75 31.96 0.04
N PRO A 499 21.60 31.13 -0.57
CA PRO A 499 21.36 30.63 -1.91
C PRO A 499 20.77 29.21 -1.84
N PRO A 500 19.51 28.99 -2.25
CA PRO A 500 18.91 27.66 -2.29
C PRO A 500 19.40 26.81 -3.48
N GLN A 501 20.12 27.43 -4.42
CA GLN A 501 20.76 26.78 -5.57
C GLN A 501 22.27 27.01 -5.50
N VAL A 502 23.06 25.95 -5.66
CA VAL A 502 24.51 25.99 -5.57
C VAL A 502 25.15 25.21 -6.71
N GLU A 503 26.31 25.66 -7.18
CA GLU A 503 27.07 24.97 -8.22
C GLU A 503 28.02 23.94 -7.64
N ILE A 504 28.12 22.81 -8.32
CA ILE A 504 29.06 21.74 -8.01
C ILE A 504 30.28 21.90 -8.91
N ALA A 505 31.46 22.00 -8.30
CA ALA A 505 32.72 22.17 -9.03
C ALA A 505 33.17 20.88 -9.72
N SER A 506 33.06 19.73 -9.04
CA SER A 506 33.35 18.40 -9.60
C SER A 506 32.56 17.30 -8.89
N ALA A 507 32.41 16.16 -9.56
CA ALA A 507 31.75 14.96 -9.07
C ALA A 507 32.31 14.46 -7.72
N GLU A 508 33.64 14.55 -7.53
CA GLU A 508 34.33 14.02 -6.35
C GLU A 508 33.99 14.78 -5.05
N GLY A 509 33.64 16.07 -5.15
CA GLY A 509 33.32 16.92 -3.98
C GLY A 509 31.85 16.99 -3.60
N TYR A 510 30.96 16.25 -4.30
CA TYR A 510 29.52 16.44 -4.17
C TYR A 510 28.97 16.18 -2.76
N LEU A 511 29.34 15.07 -2.12
CA LEU A 511 28.80 14.73 -0.79
C LEU A 511 29.25 15.73 0.28
N ASP A 512 30.49 16.22 0.17
CA ASP A 512 31.00 17.22 1.09
C ASP A 512 30.32 18.58 0.89
N LEU A 513 30.00 18.94 -0.36
CA LEU A 513 29.17 20.11 -0.66
C LEU A 513 27.80 20.01 0.02
N LEU A 514 27.11 18.87 -0.09
CA LEU A 514 25.82 18.68 0.59
C LEU A 514 25.95 18.82 2.11
N ARG A 515 26.99 18.23 2.72
CA ARG A 515 27.24 18.32 4.17
C ARG A 515 27.53 19.75 4.64
N ILE A 516 28.25 20.54 3.85
CA ILE A 516 28.48 21.98 4.13
C ILE A 516 27.15 22.72 4.25
N HIS A 517 26.13 22.26 3.51
CA HIS A 517 24.77 22.78 3.55
C HIS A 517 23.81 22.00 4.46
N GLY A 518 24.32 21.17 5.39
CA GLY A 518 23.51 20.45 6.37
C GLY A 518 22.93 19.11 5.90
N ILE A 519 23.05 18.78 4.62
CA ILE A 519 22.39 17.62 4.02
C ILE A 519 23.28 16.38 4.12
N GLU A 520 22.82 15.35 4.84
CA GLU A 520 23.45 14.03 4.83
C GLU A 520 22.69 13.08 3.90
N ALA A 521 23.26 12.80 2.72
CA ALA A 521 22.63 11.94 1.73
C ALA A 521 22.61 10.45 2.17
N ASP A 522 23.59 10.01 2.97
CA ASP A 522 23.72 8.62 3.39
C ASP A 522 22.67 8.25 4.45
N PRO A 523 21.70 7.37 4.15
CA PRO A 523 20.65 7.00 5.10
C PRO A 523 21.21 6.28 6.35
N ALA A 524 22.31 5.52 6.23
CA ALA A 524 22.91 4.86 7.38
C ALA A 524 23.51 5.87 8.35
N LYS A 525 24.16 6.92 7.83
CA LYS A 525 24.69 8.01 8.67
C LYS A 525 23.57 8.83 9.32
N ARG A 526 22.53 9.20 8.57
CA ARG A 526 21.34 9.86 9.15
C ARG A 526 20.71 9.02 10.26
N ARG A 527 20.55 7.70 10.04
CA ARG A 527 20.05 6.78 11.06
C ARG A 527 20.91 6.80 12.31
N SER A 528 22.23 6.69 12.17
CA SER A 528 23.16 6.74 13.31
C SER A 528 23.10 8.09 14.06
N GLN A 529 22.99 9.21 13.34
CA GLN A 529 22.84 10.53 13.95
C GLN A 529 21.55 10.64 14.77
N ILE A 530 20.42 10.23 14.20
CA ILE A 530 19.11 10.22 14.89
C ILE A 530 19.19 9.35 16.15
N VAL A 531 19.67 8.11 16.03
CA VAL A 531 19.77 7.17 17.16
C VAL A 531 20.66 7.73 18.25
N ALA A 532 21.83 8.27 17.90
CA ALA A 532 22.75 8.85 18.87
C ALA A 532 22.14 10.04 19.61
N ALA A 533 21.54 10.98 18.88
CA ALA A 533 20.92 12.17 19.47
C ALA A 533 19.71 11.82 20.34
N ALA A 534 18.80 10.97 19.85
CA ALA A 534 17.64 10.52 20.61
C ALA A 534 18.03 9.74 21.87
N THR A 535 19.10 8.92 21.80
CA THR A 535 19.64 8.21 22.97
C THR A 535 20.11 9.18 24.04
N GLU A 536 20.84 10.23 23.66
CA GLU A 536 21.36 11.20 24.61
C GLU A 536 20.24 12.04 25.25
N LEU A 537 19.26 12.47 24.46
CA LEU A 537 18.08 13.17 24.94
C LEU A 537 17.24 12.33 25.91
N ALA A 538 17.01 11.05 25.58
CA ALA A 538 16.26 10.14 26.44
C ALA A 538 16.98 9.90 27.79
N LYS A 539 18.31 9.75 27.77
CA LYS A 539 19.11 9.65 29.01
C LYS A 539 18.95 10.87 29.91
N GLY A 540 18.79 12.06 29.32
CA GLY A 540 18.55 13.31 30.06
C GLY A 540 17.33 13.28 30.98
N VAL A 541 16.37 12.39 30.70
CA VAL A 541 15.15 12.17 31.51
C VAL A 541 15.12 10.78 32.16
N ASN A 542 16.28 10.13 32.29
CA ASN A 542 16.43 8.75 32.80
C ASN A 542 15.63 7.71 32.00
N GLY A 543 15.43 7.95 30.71
CA GLY A 543 14.70 7.06 29.81
C GLY A 543 15.55 6.47 28.68
N THR A 544 14.93 5.61 27.91
CA THR A 544 15.47 4.96 26.71
C THR A 544 14.43 4.98 25.59
N VAL A 545 14.89 4.84 24.35
CA VAL A 545 14.04 4.61 23.17
C VAL A 545 14.27 3.18 22.71
N ASP A 546 13.19 2.45 22.46
CA ASP A 546 13.23 1.09 21.92
C ASP A 546 13.47 1.13 20.40
N PHE A 547 14.72 1.30 19.97
CA PHE A 547 15.04 1.39 18.54
C PHE A 547 14.85 0.07 17.77
N GLU A 548 14.75 -1.07 18.47
CA GLU A 548 14.47 -2.37 17.85
C GLU A 548 12.98 -2.47 17.55
N GLY A 549 12.13 -2.24 18.55
CA GLY A 549 10.67 -2.19 18.39
C GLY A 549 10.19 -1.05 17.49
N GLU A 550 10.96 0.04 17.40
CA GLU A 550 10.63 1.21 16.59
C GLU A 550 11.46 1.32 15.29
N SER A 551 12.14 0.25 14.85
CA SER A 551 13.05 0.35 13.68
C SER A 551 12.34 0.85 12.42
N ALA A 552 11.12 0.38 12.14
CA ALA A 552 10.34 0.83 10.99
C ALA A 552 10.00 2.34 11.06
N LEU A 553 9.73 2.85 12.27
CA LEU A 553 9.50 4.27 12.49
C LEU A 553 10.78 5.08 12.31
N VAL A 554 11.91 4.59 12.82
CA VAL A 554 13.22 5.23 12.63
C VAL A 554 13.56 5.31 11.14
N ASP A 555 13.37 4.24 10.38
CA ASP A 555 13.64 4.22 8.94
C ASP A 555 12.70 5.19 8.19
N GLN A 556 11.45 5.31 8.63
CA GLN A 556 10.53 6.33 8.13
C GLN A 556 11.01 7.76 8.43
N ILE A 557 11.49 8.05 9.64
CA ILE A 557 12.04 9.36 10.02
C ILE A 557 13.28 9.68 9.18
N VAL A 558 14.20 8.72 9.02
CA VAL A 558 15.38 8.87 8.15
C VAL A 558 14.98 9.31 6.74
N ASN A 559 13.92 8.72 6.20
CA ASN A 559 13.41 9.06 4.86
C ASN A 559 12.45 10.26 4.81
N LEU A 560 12.26 10.99 5.92
CA LEU A 560 11.51 12.25 5.97
C LEU A 560 12.42 13.49 6.01
N ILE A 561 13.70 13.32 6.30
CA ILE A 561 14.60 14.43 6.66
C ILE A 561 15.94 14.39 5.92
N GLU A 562 16.52 15.56 5.64
CA GLU A 562 17.87 15.72 5.05
C GLU A 562 18.91 16.08 6.12
N GLU A 563 18.53 16.84 7.14
CA GLU A 563 19.38 17.34 8.23
C GLU A 563 18.71 17.04 9.60
N PRO A 564 19.11 15.98 10.33
CA PRO A 564 18.44 15.59 11.57
C PRO A 564 18.72 16.52 12.74
N THR A 565 17.67 17.11 13.31
CA THR A 565 17.70 17.83 14.60
C THR A 565 16.75 17.18 15.59
N ALA A 566 17.27 16.37 16.51
CA ALA A 566 16.46 15.69 17.52
C ALA A 566 16.10 16.64 18.68
N ILE A 567 14.85 16.61 19.11
CA ILE A 567 14.28 17.51 20.12
C ILE A 567 13.49 16.67 21.13
N LEU A 568 13.78 16.85 22.41
CA LEU A 568 13.04 16.20 23.50
C LEU A 568 11.78 17.01 23.83
N GLY A 569 10.61 16.42 23.63
CA GLY A 569 9.33 16.98 24.07
C GLY A 569 8.80 16.28 25.33
N GLY A 570 7.86 16.94 26.01
CA GLY A 570 7.11 16.40 27.14
C GLY A 570 5.60 16.53 26.97
N PHE A 571 4.87 15.81 27.81
CA PHE A 571 3.42 16.00 27.97
C PHE A 571 3.04 15.87 29.44
N ALA A 572 1.82 16.28 29.80
CA ALA A 572 1.36 16.19 31.18
C ALA A 572 1.30 14.72 31.64
N ALA A 573 1.85 14.43 32.82
CA ALA A 573 1.91 13.07 33.37
C ALA A 573 0.52 12.45 33.57
N ASP A 574 -0.52 13.27 33.76
CA ASP A 574 -1.92 12.85 33.89
C ASP A 574 -2.41 12.04 32.68
N TYR A 575 -1.86 12.28 31.48
CA TYR A 575 -2.21 11.48 30.30
C TYR A 575 -1.74 10.03 30.41
N LEU A 576 -0.80 9.69 31.30
CA LEU A 576 -0.39 8.30 31.56
C LEU A 576 -1.49 7.45 32.22
N GLU A 577 -2.63 8.05 32.60
CA GLU A 577 -3.84 7.31 32.97
C GLU A 577 -4.52 6.63 31.76
N LEU A 578 -4.23 7.11 30.55
CA LEU A 578 -4.62 6.46 29.30
C LEU A 578 -3.77 5.21 29.06
N PRO A 579 -4.33 4.15 28.47
CA PRO A 579 -3.55 3.01 28.03
C PRO A 579 -2.39 3.43 27.12
N SER A 580 -1.22 2.86 27.35
CA SER A 580 0.02 3.23 26.66
C SER A 580 -0.08 3.05 25.14
N GLU A 581 -0.90 2.13 24.69
CA GLU A 581 -1.18 1.81 23.30
C GLU A 581 -1.87 2.99 22.60
N ILE A 582 -2.73 3.74 23.30
CA ILE A 582 -3.35 4.96 22.76
C ILE A 582 -2.27 6.00 22.53
N LEU A 583 -1.48 6.29 23.58
CA LEU A 583 -0.46 7.32 23.59
C LEU A 583 0.61 7.07 22.52
N THR A 584 1.12 5.83 22.45
CA THR A 584 2.15 5.43 21.49
C THR A 584 1.60 5.32 20.08
N THR A 585 0.33 4.96 19.88
CA THR A 585 -0.28 4.98 18.53
C THR A 585 -0.33 6.39 17.99
N VAL A 586 -0.73 7.36 18.82
CA VAL A 586 -0.76 8.78 18.44
C VAL A 586 0.65 9.29 18.10
N MET A 587 1.63 9.04 18.97
CA MET A 587 3.03 9.42 18.72
C MET A 587 3.56 8.86 17.40
N ARG A 588 3.42 7.54 17.18
CA ARG A 588 4.05 6.84 16.06
C ARG A 588 3.32 7.08 14.74
N LYS A 589 2.00 6.88 14.71
CA LYS A 589 1.21 6.92 13.48
C LYS A 589 0.87 8.32 13.00
N HIS A 590 0.67 9.27 13.90
CA HIS A 590 0.21 10.61 13.50
C HIS A 590 1.30 11.66 13.55
N GLN A 591 2.41 11.43 14.26
CA GLN A 591 3.40 12.48 14.52
C GLN A 591 4.85 12.05 14.29
N ARG A 592 5.11 10.75 14.09
CA ARG A 592 6.45 10.18 13.92
C ARG A 592 7.39 10.46 15.11
N TYR A 593 6.83 10.49 16.32
CA TYR A 593 7.60 10.68 17.54
C TYR A 593 8.08 9.35 18.10
N LEU A 594 9.30 9.34 18.63
CA LEU A 594 9.88 8.19 19.33
C LEU A 594 9.46 8.23 20.81
N PRO A 595 8.68 7.25 21.31
CA PRO A 595 8.29 7.20 22.72
C PRO A 595 9.50 6.96 23.62
N VAL A 596 9.56 7.65 24.76
CA VAL A 596 10.61 7.43 25.77
C VAL A 596 10.07 6.54 26.89
N ARG A 597 10.84 5.53 27.30
CA ARG A 597 10.47 4.54 28.31
C ARG A 597 11.46 4.54 29.46
N ASP A 598 11.04 4.09 30.64
CA ASP A 598 11.94 3.85 31.75
C ASP A 598 12.66 2.48 31.63
N ALA A 599 13.46 2.13 32.64
CA ALA A 599 14.23 0.88 32.68
C ALA A 599 13.35 -0.38 32.71
N ASP A 600 12.08 -0.27 33.14
CA ASP A 600 11.11 -1.37 33.19
C ASP A 600 10.25 -1.44 31.91
N GLY A 601 10.53 -0.57 30.92
CA GLY A 601 9.80 -0.50 29.66
C GLY A 601 8.50 0.30 29.72
N LYS A 602 8.18 0.92 30.86
CA LYS A 602 6.97 1.73 31.02
C LYS A 602 7.16 3.10 30.35
N LEU A 603 6.09 3.60 29.72
CA LEU A 603 6.09 4.89 29.05
C LEU A 603 6.33 6.04 30.05
N LEU A 604 7.30 6.90 29.74
CA LEU A 604 7.55 8.17 30.43
C LEU A 604 6.76 9.30 29.74
N PRO A 605 6.51 10.44 30.41
CA PRO A 605 5.78 11.57 29.84
C PRO A 605 6.65 12.40 28.86
N HIS A 606 7.45 11.71 28.04
CA HIS A 606 8.44 12.27 27.13
C HIS A 606 8.44 11.54 25.78
N PHE A 607 8.85 12.27 24.75
CA PHE A 607 9.05 11.76 23.41
C PHE A 607 10.21 12.49 22.74
N VAL A 608 10.79 11.88 21.71
CA VAL A 608 11.77 12.56 20.85
C VAL A 608 11.14 12.81 19.48
N ALA A 609 11.08 14.07 19.08
CA ALA A 609 10.78 14.51 17.72
C ALA A 609 12.09 14.76 16.96
N VAL A 610 12.06 14.69 15.62
CA VAL A 610 13.26 14.94 14.79
C VAL A 610 12.89 15.91 13.68
N ALA A 611 13.31 17.18 13.81
CA ALA A 611 13.14 18.24 12.83
C ALA A 611 14.08 18.10 11.63
N ASN A 612 13.73 18.76 10.52
CA ASN A 612 14.53 18.78 9.30
C ASN A 612 15.24 20.12 9.11
N GLY A 613 16.49 20.21 9.56
CA GLY A 613 17.31 21.41 9.43
C GLY A 613 17.57 22.12 10.74
N SER A 614 18.31 23.22 10.65
CA SER A 614 18.45 24.19 11.73
C SER A 614 17.12 24.88 12.01
N VAL A 615 16.69 24.83 13.27
CA VAL A 615 15.43 25.39 13.79
C VAL A 615 15.64 26.00 15.17
N ASP A 616 14.67 26.77 15.66
CA ASP A 616 14.60 27.12 17.08
C ASP A 616 13.99 25.94 17.85
N GLU A 617 14.84 25.22 18.59
CA GLU A 617 14.44 24.01 19.31
C GLU A 617 13.32 24.25 20.32
N ASP A 618 13.23 25.43 20.95
CA ASP A 618 12.21 25.72 21.95
C ASP A 618 10.85 25.98 21.29
N VAL A 619 10.84 26.70 20.17
CA VAL A 619 9.64 26.94 19.36
C VAL A 619 9.09 25.63 18.81
N VAL A 620 9.96 24.84 18.18
CA VAL A 620 9.57 23.53 17.61
C VAL A 620 9.11 22.60 18.71
N ARG A 621 9.79 22.54 19.87
CA ARG A 621 9.35 21.75 21.02
C ARG A 621 7.94 22.14 21.45
N ALA A 622 7.68 23.43 21.67
CA ALA A 622 6.36 23.91 22.11
C ALA A 622 5.26 23.57 21.10
N GLY A 623 5.53 23.66 19.79
CA GLY A 623 4.59 23.25 18.75
C GLY A 623 4.26 21.75 18.80
N ASN A 624 5.29 20.90 18.84
CA ASN A 624 5.13 19.44 18.87
C ASN A 624 4.40 18.99 20.16
N GLU A 625 4.71 19.61 21.31
CA GLU A 625 4.00 19.37 22.59
C GLU A 625 2.54 19.83 22.52
N GLY A 626 2.27 20.98 21.90
CA GLY A 626 0.93 21.51 21.69
C GLY A 626 0.05 20.57 20.86
N VAL A 627 0.59 20.02 19.78
CA VAL A 627 -0.09 19.05 18.91
C VAL A 627 -0.38 17.75 19.65
N LEU A 628 0.60 17.23 20.39
CA LEU A 628 0.44 16.00 21.14
C LEU A 628 -0.62 16.16 22.25
N ARG A 629 -0.58 17.28 22.98
CA ARG A 629 -1.61 17.63 23.97
C ARG A 629 -2.99 17.67 23.35
N ALA A 630 -3.16 18.32 22.20
CA ALA A 630 -4.45 18.36 21.51
C ALA A 630 -4.99 16.96 21.18
N ARG A 631 -4.13 16.07 20.68
CA ARG A 631 -4.50 14.67 20.38
C ARG A 631 -4.80 13.86 21.63
N TYR A 632 -4.05 14.05 22.71
CA TYR A 632 -4.28 13.37 23.98
C TYR A 632 -5.51 13.87 24.71
N GLU A 633 -5.87 15.14 24.59
CA GLU A 633 -7.13 15.66 25.12
C GLU A 633 -8.33 15.03 24.38
N ASP A 634 -8.24 14.88 23.06
CA ASP A 634 -9.26 14.20 22.24
C ASP A 634 -9.42 12.74 22.68
N ALA A 635 -8.30 12.01 22.80
CA ALA A 635 -8.31 10.65 23.30
C ALA A 635 -8.84 10.56 24.75
N ALA A 636 -8.44 11.46 25.63
CA ALA A 636 -8.90 11.49 27.02
C ALA A 636 -10.38 11.80 27.14
N PHE A 637 -10.93 12.63 26.24
CA PHE A 637 -12.35 12.91 26.16
C PHE A 637 -13.15 11.63 25.84
N PHE A 638 -12.80 10.95 24.75
CA PHE A 638 -13.47 9.70 24.36
C PHE A 638 -13.32 8.61 25.42
N TRP A 639 -12.12 8.47 25.99
CA TRP A 639 -11.85 7.50 27.04
C TRP A 639 -12.72 7.70 28.28
N ARG A 640 -12.85 8.94 28.76
CA ARG A 640 -13.70 9.26 29.92
C ARG A 640 -15.17 8.96 29.63
N ALA A 641 -15.67 9.38 28.47
CA ALA A 641 -17.04 9.14 28.05
C ALA A 641 -17.35 7.63 27.92
N ASP A 642 -16.41 6.86 27.36
CA ASP A 642 -16.55 5.42 27.21
C ASP A 642 -16.55 4.71 28.56
N LEU A 643 -15.72 5.11 29.53
CA LEU A 643 -15.68 4.49 30.87
C LEU A 643 -16.98 4.68 31.68
N GLU A 644 -17.79 5.69 31.34
CA GLU A 644 -19.12 5.89 31.95
C GLU A 644 -20.19 5.02 31.30
N THR A 645 -19.87 4.34 30.19
CA THR A 645 -20.80 3.53 29.40
C THR A 645 -20.61 2.04 29.70
N PRO A 646 -21.66 1.30 30.14
CA PRO A 646 -21.57 -0.15 30.33
C PRO A 646 -21.23 -0.91 29.03
N LEU A 647 -20.49 -2.02 29.12
CA LEU A 647 -20.07 -2.79 27.94
C LEU A 647 -21.26 -3.26 27.09
N GLU A 648 -22.35 -3.66 27.73
CA GLU A 648 -23.59 -4.08 27.06
C GLU A 648 -24.25 -2.92 26.31
N SER A 649 -24.10 -1.68 26.80
CA SER A 649 -24.61 -0.49 26.12
C SER A 649 -23.75 -0.16 24.90
N MET A 650 -22.42 -0.26 25.00
CA MET A 650 -21.52 -0.15 23.84
C MET A 650 -21.85 -1.22 22.80
N LYS A 651 -22.11 -2.46 23.22
CA LYS A 651 -22.55 -3.53 22.32
C LYS A 651 -23.88 -3.20 21.64
N GLY A 652 -24.81 -2.56 22.35
CA GLY A 652 -26.09 -2.11 21.78
C GLY A 652 -25.92 -1.10 20.64
N GLU A 653 -24.87 -0.28 20.66
CA GLU A 653 -24.58 0.66 19.57
C GLU A 653 -24.24 -0.04 18.25
N LEU A 654 -23.84 -1.32 18.28
CA LEU A 654 -23.58 -2.12 17.07
C LEU A 654 -24.85 -2.35 16.22
N GLU A 655 -26.05 -2.18 16.79
CA GLU A 655 -27.31 -2.25 16.02
C GLU A 655 -27.42 -1.11 15.01
N LYS A 656 -26.83 0.06 15.32
CA LYS A 656 -26.83 1.23 14.44
C LYS A 656 -25.76 1.13 13.35
N LEU A 657 -24.72 0.32 13.58
CA LEU A 657 -23.62 0.11 12.64
C LEU A 657 -24.02 -0.97 11.63
N ALA A 658 -24.30 -0.59 10.39
CA ALA A 658 -24.59 -1.56 9.35
C ALA A 658 -23.31 -2.29 8.91
N PHE A 659 -23.38 -3.62 8.76
CA PHE A 659 -22.28 -4.43 8.22
C PHE A 659 -22.41 -4.58 6.70
N GLU A 660 -23.52 -5.17 6.25
CA GLU A 660 -23.86 -5.38 4.83
C GLU A 660 -25.39 -5.51 4.71
N GLU A 661 -26.00 -5.07 3.60
CA GLU A 661 -27.46 -4.98 3.43
C GLU A 661 -28.19 -6.33 3.67
N ARG A 662 -27.62 -7.44 3.17
CA ARG A 662 -28.21 -8.77 3.36
C ARG A 662 -27.75 -9.40 4.67
N LEU A 663 -26.51 -9.20 5.10
CA LEU A 663 -25.94 -9.82 6.33
C LEU A 663 -26.30 -9.06 7.62
N GLY A 664 -26.94 -7.89 7.54
CA GLY A 664 -27.49 -7.14 8.66
C GLY A 664 -26.51 -6.15 9.31
N SER A 665 -26.69 -5.95 10.61
CA SER A 665 -25.91 -5.03 11.44
C SER A 665 -24.59 -5.65 11.93
N MET A 666 -23.71 -4.83 12.49
CA MET A 666 -22.54 -5.31 13.23
C MET A 666 -22.94 -6.08 14.49
N ALA A 667 -24.11 -5.80 15.08
CA ALA A 667 -24.67 -6.60 16.17
C ALA A 667 -25.03 -8.02 15.70
N ASP A 668 -25.65 -8.16 14.52
CA ASP A 668 -25.95 -9.46 13.91
C ASP A 668 -24.67 -10.27 13.68
N ARG A 669 -23.66 -9.60 13.14
CA ARG A 669 -22.33 -10.19 12.92
C ARG A 669 -21.68 -10.63 14.23
N ALA A 670 -21.57 -9.75 15.22
CA ALA A 670 -21.02 -10.08 16.53
C ALA A 670 -21.72 -11.29 17.17
N GLY A 671 -23.05 -11.35 17.05
CA GLY A 671 -23.84 -12.49 17.50
C GLY A 671 -23.52 -13.79 16.76
N ARG A 672 -23.38 -13.75 15.43
CA ARG A 672 -22.96 -14.93 14.64
C ARG A 672 -21.57 -15.40 15.04
N ILE A 673 -20.60 -14.50 15.19
CA ILE A 673 -19.23 -14.82 15.62
C ILE A 673 -19.25 -15.60 16.92
N GLY A 674 -19.99 -15.13 17.93
CA GLY A 674 -20.11 -15.83 19.20
C GLY A 674 -20.68 -17.24 19.06
N ARG A 675 -21.73 -17.43 18.25
CA ARG A 675 -22.34 -18.75 18.03
C ARG A 675 -21.46 -19.69 17.22
N ILE A 676 -20.79 -19.19 16.19
CA ILE A 676 -19.81 -19.95 15.41
C ILE A 676 -18.67 -20.40 16.32
N ALA A 677 -18.14 -19.52 17.16
CA ALA A 677 -17.04 -19.87 18.07
C ALA A 677 -17.45 -20.99 19.05
N LEU A 678 -18.68 -20.97 19.56
CA LEU A 678 -19.22 -22.05 20.41
C LEU A 678 -19.41 -23.36 19.62
N ALA A 679 -19.87 -23.29 18.37
CA ALA A 679 -19.99 -24.48 17.52
C ALA A 679 -18.62 -25.09 17.19
N LEU A 680 -17.58 -24.26 17.04
CA LEU A 680 -16.19 -24.72 16.88
C LEU A 680 -15.63 -25.31 18.16
N ALA A 681 -15.96 -24.74 19.33
CA ALA A 681 -15.57 -25.27 20.63
C ALA A 681 -16.06 -26.71 20.86
N ASP A 682 -17.27 -27.02 20.40
CA ASP A 682 -17.82 -28.39 20.45
C ASP A 682 -17.00 -29.39 19.61
N LYS A 683 -16.42 -28.95 18.48
CA LYS A 683 -15.58 -29.81 17.61
C LYS A 683 -14.26 -30.18 18.27
N VAL A 684 -13.70 -29.27 19.06
CA VAL A 684 -12.44 -29.49 19.80
C VAL A 684 -12.66 -29.95 21.24
N GLN A 685 -13.92 -30.18 21.64
CA GLN A 685 -14.29 -30.63 22.98
C GLN A 685 -13.74 -29.70 24.09
N LEU A 686 -13.89 -28.39 23.91
CA LEU A 686 -13.44 -27.40 24.89
C LEU A 686 -14.26 -27.49 26.19
N GLU A 687 -13.59 -27.55 27.34
CA GLU A 687 -14.23 -27.70 28.66
C GLU A 687 -13.64 -26.73 29.69
N GLY A 688 -14.22 -26.67 30.89
CA GLY A 688 -13.67 -25.95 32.04
C GLY A 688 -13.68 -24.42 31.93
N ASP A 689 -12.63 -23.80 32.45
CA ASP A 689 -12.48 -22.34 32.52
C ASP A 689 -12.38 -21.70 31.12
N ASP A 690 -11.80 -22.40 30.15
CA ASP A 690 -11.70 -21.93 28.76
C ASP A 690 -13.08 -21.84 28.11
N LEU A 691 -13.95 -22.83 28.32
CA LEU A 691 -15.33 -22.77 27.82
C LEU A 691 -16.12 -21.64 28.48
N THR A 692 -15.90 -21.41 29.77
CA THR A 692 -16.54 -20.31 30.52
C THR A 692 -16.07 -18.96 29.98
N THR A 693 -14.76 -18.82 29.76
CA THR A 693 -14.13 -17.64 29.16
C THR A 693 -14.67 -17.38 27.76
N LEU A 694 -14.72 -18.41 26.91
CA LEU A 694 -15.24 -18.31 25.55
C LEU A 694 -16.68 -17.83 25.52
N LYS A 695 -17.55 -18.39 26.38
CA LYS A 695 -18.96 -17.98 26.44
C LYS A 695 -19.10 -16.50 26.77
N ARG A 696 -18.39 -16.00 27.79
CA ARG A 696 -18.46 -14.59 28.17
C ARG A 696 -17.84 -13.68 27.11
N ALA A 697 -16.69 -14.05 26.54
CA ALA A 697 -16.07 -13.28 25.46
C ALA A 697 -16.93 -13.26 24.19
N ALA A 698 -17.62 -14.37 23.86
CA ALA A 698 -18.59 -14.43 22.76
C ALA A 698 -19.80 -13.50 22.98
N GLU A 699 -20.27 -13.35 24.22
CA GLU A 699 -21.30 -12.37 24.57
C GLU A 699 -20.82 -10.92 24.40
N LEU A 700 -19.52 -10.67 24.48
CA LEU A 700 -18.94 -9.34 24.32
C LEU A 700 -18.24 -9.16 22.97
N ALA A 701 -18.35 -10.10 22.03
CA ALA A 701 -17.63 -10.02 20.76
C ALA A 701 -17.88 -8.67 20.06
N LYS A 702 -16.78 -7.99 19.68
CA LYS A 702 -16.74 -6.71 18.95
C LYS A 702 -17.44 -5.53 19.66
N PHE A 703 -17.76 -5.62 20.96
CA PHE A 703 -18.48 -4.57 21.69
C PHE A 703 -17.79 -3.20 21.61
N ASP A 704 -16.46 -3.20 21.57
CA ASP A 704 -15.62 -2.01 21.57
C ASP A 704 -15.77 -1.19 20.29
N LEU A 705 -16.25 -1.77 19.18
CA LEU A 705 -16.59 -1.01 17.97
C LEU A 705 -17.71 0.01 18.21
N GLY A 706 -18.52 -0.15 19.26
CA GLY A 706 -19.52 0.82 19.69
C GLY A 706 -18.99 1.91 20.62
N SER A 707 -17.69 1.87 20.98
CA SER A 707 -17.05 2.89 21.81
C SER A 707 -16.62 4.10 20.97
N GLN A 708 -16.68 5.31 21.54
CA GLN A 708 -16.27 6.52 20.83
C GLN A 708 -14.77 6.49 20.50
N MET A 709 -13.95 5.91 21.38
CA MET A 709 -12.52 5.76 21.14
C MET A 709 -12.21 4.94 19.90
N VAL A 710 -12.89 3.80 19.69
CA VAL A 710 -12.64 2.94 18.53
C VAL A 710 -13.26 3.52 17.26
N VAL A 711 -14.38 4.25 17.36
CA VAL A 711 -14.92 5.01 16.23
C VAL A 711 -13.90 6.03 15.72
N GLU A 712 -13.23 6.76 16.61
CA GLU A 712 -12.17 7.73 16.23
C GLU A 712 -10.85 7.02 15.83
N LEU A 713 -10.44 6.01 16.59
CA LEU A 713 -9.17 5.29 16.43
C LEU A 713 -9.39 3.80 16.19
N THR A 714 -9.97 3.48 15.02
CA THR A 714 -10.33 2.10 14.61
C THR A 714 -9.20 1.08 14.75
N SER A 715 -7.94 1.50 14.63
CA SER A 715 -6.78 0.61 14.79
C SER A 715 -6.54 0.11 16.23
N LEU A 716 -7.28 0.65 17.21
CA LEU A 716 -7.26 0.22 18.61
C LEU A 716 -8.33 -0.85 18.93
N ALA A 717 -9.14 -1.27 17.95
CA ALA A 717 -10.10 -2.36 18.14
C ALA A 717 -9.41 -3.62 18.70
N GLY A 718 -10.06 -4.32 19.63
CA GLY A 718 -9.50 -5.44 20.41
C GLY A 718 -8.60 -4.99 21.56
N THR A 719 -7.73 -4.00 21.35
CA THR A 719 -6.93 -3.41 22.44
C THR A 719 -7.87 -2.69 23.42
N MET A 720 -8.78 -1.88 22.90
CA MET A 720 -9.80 -1.22 23.72
C MET A 720 -10.77 -2.23 24.33
N ALA A 721 -11.14 -3.29 23.59
CA ALA A 721 -11.96 -4.37 24.14
C ALA A 721 -11.38 -4.95 25.44
N ARG A 722 -10.07 -5.26 25.45
CA ARG A 722 -9.36 -5.75 26.64
C ARG A 722 -9.33 -4.73 27.77
N GLU A 723 -8.96 -3.49 27.48
CA GLU A 723 -8.83 -2.46 28.51
C GLU A 723 -10.18 -2.10 29.16
N TYR A 724 -11.24 -1.98 28.36
CA TYR A 724 -12.59 -1.76 28.87
C TYR A 724 -13.12 -2.97 29.64
N ALA A 725 -12.91 -4.19 29.16
CA ALA A 725 -13.31 -5.41 29.87
C ALA A 725 -12.64 -5.51 31.26
N ARG A 726 -11.33 -5.26 31.35
CA ARG A 726 -10.58 -5.24 32.62
C ARG A 726 -11.16 -4.22 33.60
N ARG A 727 -11.44 -3.00 33.12
CA ARG A 727 -11.98 -1.91 33.97
C ARG A 727 -13.42 -2.13 34.38
N ALA A 728 -14.20 -2.83 33.57
CA ALA A 728 -15.54 -3.28 33.92
C ALA A 728 -15.57 -4.48 34.89
N GLY A 729 -14.40 -5.06 35.22
CA GLY A 729 -14.26 -6.15 36.18
C GLY A 729 -14.39 -7.56 35.58
N GLU A 730 -14.29 -7.71 34.26
CA GLU A 730 -14.20 -9.02 33.60
C GLU A 730 -12.89 -9.74 33.97
N THR A 731 -12.87 -11.07 33.82
CA THR A 731 -11.66 -11.84 34.09
C THR A 731 -10.58 -11.55 33.05
N GLU A 732 -9.31 -11.74 33.43
CA GLU A 732 -8.19 -11.55 32.51
C GLU A 732 -8.29 -12.46 31.28
N GLY A 733 -8.80 -13.69 31.44
CA GLY A 733 -9.04 -14.60 30.32
C GLY A 733 -10.05 -14.04 29.30
N VAL A 734 -11.14 -13.41 29.76
CA VAL A 734 -12.14 -12.79 28.88
C VAL A 734 -11.55 -11.59 28.17
N ALA A 735 -10.85 -10.72 28.91
CA ALA A 735 -10.22 -9.54 28.34
C ALA A 735 -9.17 -9.92 27.28
N GLN A 736 -8.34 -10.93 27.55
CA GLN A 736 -7.35 -11.43 26.60
C GLN A 736 -8.00 -12.09 25.38
N ALA A 737 -9.05 -12.88 25.54
CA ALA A 737 -9.77 -13.50 24.43
C ALA A 737 -10.41 -12.47 23.48
N LEU A 738 -10.91 -11.35 24.02
CA LEU A 738 -11.46 -10.25 23.23
C LEU A 738 -10.39 -9.51 22.41
N PHE A 739 -9.17 -9.35 22.96
CA PHE A 739 -8.03 -8.84 22.19
C PHE A 739 -7.56 -9.82 21.13
N ASP A 740 -7.40 -11.09 21.52
CA ASP A 740 -6.95 -12.18 20.66
C ASP A 740 -7.86 -12.38 19.45
N MET A 741 -9.17 -12.10 19.56
CA MET A 741 -10.11 -12.17 18.43
C MET A 741 -9.65 -11.36 17.20
N GLU A 742 -9.00 -10.22 17.41
CA GLU A 742 -8.47 -9.37 16.33
C GLU A 742 -7.16 -9.89 15.73
N LEU A 743 -6.49 -10.85 16.38
CA LEU A 743 -5.21 -11.39 15.94
C LEU A 743 -5.36 -12.55 14.95
N PRO A 744 -4.44 -12.69 13.97
CA PRO A 744 -3.43 -11.70 13.56
C PRO A 744 -4.07 -10.56 12.73
N ARG A 745 -3.61 -9.30 12.92
CA ARG A 745 -4.16 -8.13 12.20
C ARG A 745 -3.50 -7.91 10.84
N SER A 746 -2.28 -8.41 10.65
CA SER A 746 -1.47 -8.37 9.43
C SER A 746 -0.62 -9.64 9.28
N ALA A 747 0.00 -9.83 8.12
CA ALA A 747 0.96 -10.92 7.93
C ALA A 747 2.17 -10.71 8.85
N GLY A 748 2.58 -11.75 9.59
CA GLY A 748 3.68 -11.70 10.55
C GLY A 748 3.32 -11.21 11.96
N ASP A 749 2.07 -10.76 12.19
CA ASP A 749 1.60 -10.44 13.54
C ASP A 749 1.50 -11.71 14.40
N PRO A 750 1.59 -11.58 15.74
CA PRO A 750 1.28 -12.67 16.65
C PRO A 750 -0.10 -13.27 16.38
N VAL A 751 -0.20 -14.59 16.47
CA VAL A 751 -1.48 -15.29 16.51
C VAL A 751 -2.12 -15.17 17.92
N PRO A 752 -3.43 -15.44 18.07
CA PRO A 752 -4.10 -15.51 19.36
C PRO A 752 -3.31 -16.28 20.41
N SER A 753 -3.16 -15.73 21.61
CA SER A 753 -2.38 -16.37 22.69
C SER A 753 -3.18 -17.42 23.49
N THR A 754 -4.51 -17.40 23.39
CA THR A 754 -5.42 -18.24 24.16
C THR A 754 -6.35 -19.06 23.25
N THR A 755 -6.73 -20.26 23.67
CA THR A 755 -7.69 -21.11 22.94
C THR A 755 -9.05 -20.43 22.73
N PRO A 756 -9.67 -19.77 23.74
CA PRO A 756 -10.90 -19.00 23.54
C PRO A 756 -10.75 -17.87 22.52
N GLY A 757 -9.63 -17.15 22.56
CA GLY A 757 -9.29 -16.10 21.60
C GLY A 757 -9.13 -16.64 20.18
N ALA A 758 -8.42 -17.76 20.01
CA ALA A 758 -8.23 -18.42 18.72
C ALA A 758 -9.57 -18.86 18.09
N LEU A 759 -10.48 -19.41 18.89
CA LEU A 759 -11.82 -19.80 18.43
C LEU A 759 -12.66 -18.60 17.99
N LEU A 760 -12.62 -17.47 18.72
CA LEU A 760 -13.28 -16.22 18.31
C LEU A 760 -12.66 -15.64 17.04
N ALA A 761 -11.33 -15.63 16.94
CA ALA A 761 -10.60 -15.15 15.77
C ALA A 761 -10.91 -15.97 14.51
N LEU A 762 -11.01 -17.30 14.63
CA LEU A 762 -11.44 -18.19 13.56
C LEU A 762 -12.91 -17.93 13.19
N ALA A 763 -13.80 -17.83 14.16
CA ALA A 763 -15.21 -17.55 13.94
C ALA A 763 -15.45 -16.23 13.20
N ASP A 764 -14.75 -15.16 13.60
CA ASP A 764 -14.79 -13.83 12.93
C ASP A 764 -14.42 -13.92 11.44
N ARG A 765 -13.38 -14.70 11.12
CA ARG A 765 -12.88 -14.85 9.76
C ARG A 765 -13.73 -15.79 8.93
N PHE A 766 -14.22 -16.89 9.50
CA PHE A 766 -15.15 -17.79 8.81
C PHE A 766 -16.49 -17.12 8.51
N ASP A 767 -17.05 -16.35 9.45
CA ASP A 767 -18.24 -15.51 9.23
C ASP A 767 -18.03 -14.56 8.05
N LEU A 768 -16.91 -13.83 8.06
CA LEU A 768 -16.60 -12.85 7.04
C LEU A 768 -16.45 -13.48 5.65
N LEU A 769 -15.70 -14.58 5.57
CA LEU A 769 -15.43 -15.27 4.30
C LEU A 769 -16.69 -15.92 3.74
N ALA A 770 -17.42 -16.70 4.55
CA ALA A 770 -18.63 -17.39 4.10
C ALA A 770 -19.75 -16.40 3.76
N GLY A 771 -19.95 -15.37 4.59
CA GLY A 771 -20.98 -14.36 4.39
C GLY A 771 -20.75 -13.55 3.12
N LEU A 772 -19.55 -12.99 2.94
CA LEU A 772 -19.27 -12.11 1.80
C LEU A 772 -19.20 -12.86 0.47
N PHE A 773 -18.69 -14.10 0.43
CA PHE A 773 -18.79 -14.92 -0.78
C PHE A 773 -20.25 -15.31 -1.06
N GLY A 774 -21.03 -15.68 -0.04
CA GLY A 774 -22.44 -16.05 -0.19
C GLY A 774 -23.33 -14.93 -0.73
N VAL A 775 -23.02 -13.67 -0.44
CA VAL A 775 -23.73 -12.51 -1.02
C VAL A 775 -23.12 -11.99 -2.33
N GLY A 776 -22.05 -12.61 -2.82
CA GLY A 776 -21.39 -12.27 -4.09
C GLY A 776 -20.36 -11.12 -4.00
N ALA A 777 -19.96 -10.71 -2.80
CA ALA A 777 -18.99 -9.64 -2.55
C ALA A 777 -17.53 -10.13 -2.54
N LYS A 778 -17.13 -10.91 -3.57
CA LYS A 778 -15.78 -11.50 -3.67
C LYS A 778 -14.71 -10.50 -4.14
N PRO A 779 -13.43 -10.67 -3.76
CA PRO A 779 -12.34 -9.80 -4.24
C PRO A 779 -12.14 -9.93 -5.75
N THR A 780 -11.83 -8.82 -6.42
CA THR A 780 -11.61 -8.80 -7.89
C THR A 780 -10.32 -8.05 -8.24
N GLY A 781 -9.41 -8.68 -8.99
CA GLY A 781 -8.15 -8.04 -9.38
C GLY A 781 -7.36 -7.55 -8.15
N SER A 782 -6.96 -6.29 -8.11
CA SER A 782 -6.31 -5.68 -6.94
C SER A 782 -7.28 -5.23 -5.83
N SER A 783 -8.59 -5.15 -6.11
CA SER A 783 -9.60 -4.66 -5.16
C SER A 783 -10.01 -5.72 -4.14
N ASP A 784 -9.89 -5.41 -2.85
CA ASP A 784 -10.34 -6.22 -1.72
C ASP A 784 -10.86 -5.31 -0.59
N PRO A 785 -12.07 -4.74 -0.73
CA PRO A 785 -12.57 -3.71 0.18
C PRO A 785 -12.84 -4.21 1.60
N PHE A 786 -13.05 -5.51 1.78
CA PHE A 786 -13.32 -6.16 3.08
C PHE A 786 -12.13 -6.95 3.62
N ALA A 787 -10.95 -6.82 3.00
CA ALA A 787 -9.72 -7.51 3.39
C ALA A 787 -9.85 -9.04 3.49
N LEU A 788 -10.63 -9.66 2.59
CA LEU A 788 -10.88 -11.11 2.56
C LEU A 788 -9.59 -11.93 2.37
N ARG A 789 -8.62 -11.43 1.60
CA ARG A 789 -7.30 -12.08 1.48
C ARG A 789 -6.59 -12.19 2.83
N ARG A 790 -6.71 -11.14 3.64
CA ARG A 790 -6.13 -11.06 4.97
C ARG A 790 -6.84 -11.98 5.95
N ALA A 791 -8.16 -12.02 5.89
CA ALA A 791 -8.97 -12.95 6.69
C ALA A 791 -8.58 -14.41 6.41
N ALA A 792 -8.49 -14.80 5.13
CA ALA A 792 -8.06 -16.13 4.72
C ALA A 792 -6.63 -16.46 5.19
N ALA A 793 -5.68 -15.53 5.02
CA ALA A 793 -4.32 -15.70 5.52
C ALA A 793 -4.27 -15.84 7.06
N GLY A 794 -5.14 -15.13 7.78
CA GLY A 794 -5.28 -15.24 9.23
C GLY A 794 -5.83 -16.58 9.69
N VAL A 795 -6.84 -17.14 9.00
CA VAL A 795 -7.34 -18.51 9.28
C VAL A 795 -6.20 -19.52 9.18
N VAL A 796 -5.42 -19.41 8.09
CA VAL A 796 -4.27 -20.29 7.88
C VAL A 796 -3.25 -20.15 9.00
N ALA A 797 -2.86 -18.92 9.35
CA ALA A 797 -1.88 -18.69 10.41
C ALA A 797 -2.32 -19.27 11.77
N ILE A 798 -3.58 -19.05 12.15
CA ILE A 798 -4.12 -19.56 13.42
C ILE A 798 -4.12 -21.09 13.43
N LEU A 799 -4.65 -21.74 12.38
CA LEU A 799 -4.74 -23.21 12.36
C LEU A 799 -3.37 -23.90 12.30
N ARG A 800 -2.32 -23.22 11.82
CA ARG A 800 -0.95 -23.75 11.81
C ARG A 800 -0.27 -23.66 13.17
N GLU A 801 -0.45 -22.53 13.86
CA GLU A 801 0.18 -22.27 15.16
C GLU A 801 -0.58 -22.92 16.35
N HIS A 802 -1.83 -23.34 16.13
CA HIS A 802 -2.67 -24.02 17.14
C HIS A 802 -3.02 -25.47 16.73
N PRO A 803 -2.05 -26.41 16.77
CA PRO A 803 -2.28 -27.80 16.36
C PRO A 803 -3.29 -28.55 17.25
N GLU A 804 -3.60 -28.06 18.45
CA GLU A 804 -4.70 -28.54 19.28
C GLU A 804 -6.08 -28.31 18.64
N LEU A 805 -6.20 -27.33 17.74
CA LEU A 805 -7.43 -27.02 17.02
C LEU A 805 -7.59 -27.82 15.72
N ARG A 806 -6.76 -28.84 15.47
CA ARG A 806 -6.75 -29.64 14.22
C ARG A 806 -8.09 -30.28 13.82
N ALA A 807 -9.04 -30.41 14.75
CA ALA A 807 -10.39 -30.88 14.46
C ALA A 807 -11.22 -29.86 13.65
N ILE A 808 -10.76 -28.60 13.60
CA ILE A 808 -11.31 -27.51 12.80
C ILE A 808 -10.57 -27.48 11.46
N THR A 809 -11.21 -28.03 10.42
CA THR A 809 -10.80 -27.86 9.02
C THR A 809 -11.49 -26.64 8.41
N LEU A 810 -11.00 -26.16 7.26
CA LEU A 810 -11.67 -25.12 6.48
C LEU A 810 -13.14 -25.47 6.22
N GLU A 811 -13.40 -26.73 5.85
CA GLU A 811 -14.76 -27.21 5.62
C GLU A 811 -15.63 -27.09 6.87
N THR A 812 -15.17 -27.59 8.02
CA THR A 812 -15.96 -27.53 9.25
C THR A 812 -16.21 -26.09 9.73
N GLY A 813 -15.23 -25.20 9.55
CA GLY A 813 -15.35 -23.79 9.90
C GLY A 813 -16.34 -23.04 9.01
N LEU A 814 -16.24 -23.25 7.70
CA LEU A 814 -17.14 -22.66 6.72
C LEU A 814 -18.57 -23.19 6.85
N GLN A 815 -18.75 -24.47 7.14
CA GLN A 815 -20.07 -25.06 7.40
C GLN A 815 -20.70 -24.48 8.68
N ALA A 816 -19.92 -24.30 9.75
CA ALA A 816 -20.42 -23.66 10.98
C ALA A 816 -20.87 -22.22 10.71
N ALA A 817 -20.11 -21.45 9.94
CA ALA A 817 -20.50 -20.10 9.54
C ALA A 817 -21.74 -20.08 8.64
N ALA A 818 -21.80 -20.95 7.63
CA ALA A 818 -22.94 -21.05 6.72
C ALA A 818 -24.24 -21.42 7.45
N ALA A 819 -24.18 -22.30 8.46
CA ALA A 819 -25.33 -22.66 9.28
C ALA A 819 -25.91 -21.45 10.03
N GLU A 820 -25.05 -20.62 10.64
CA GLU A 820 -25.45 -19.43 11.39
C GLU A 820 -25.96 -18.30 10.50
N ILE A 821 -25.38 -18.14 9.30
CA ILE A 821 -25.88 -17.21 8.27
C ILE A 821 -27.23 -17.69 7.73
N GLY A 822 -27.36 -18.99 7.44
CA GLY A 822 -28.60 -19.63 7.01
C GLY A 822 -29.74 -19.51 8.02
N ALA A 823 -29.42 -19.57 9.33
CA ALA A 823 -30.39 -19.35 10.40
C ALA A 823 -31.00 -17.94 10.39
N GLN A 824 -30.35 -16.96 9.78
CA GLN A 824 -30.88 -15.61 9.55
C GLN A 824 -31.71 -15.50 8.25
N GLY A 825 -31.90 -16.60 7.52
CA GLY A 825 -32.64 -16.64 6.26
C GLY A 825 -31.81 -16.27 5.03
N ILE A 826 -30.48 -16.29 5.14
CA ILE A 826 -29.56 -15.91 4.06
C ILE A 826 -28.95 -17.19 3.50
N ASP A 827 -29.23 -17.47 2.22
CA ASP A 827 -28.66 -18.63 1.55
C ASP A 827 -27.17 -18.42 1.24
N VAL A 828 -26.34 -19.40 1.62
CA VAL A 828 -24.92 -19.48 1.29
C VAL A 828 -24.71 -20.73 0.43
N PRO A 829 -24.58 -20.58 -0.90
CA PRO A 829 -24.45 -21.72 -1.80
C PRO A 829 -23.22 -22.58 -1.47
N ALA A 830 -23.33 -23.90 -1.62
CA ALA A 830 -22.20 -24.82 -1.41
C ALA A 830 -21.00 -24.47 -2.30
N GLU A 831 -21.26 -24.09 -3.56
CA GLU A 831 -20.24 -23.61 -4.50
C GLU A 831 -19.46 -22.40 -3.96
N SER A 832 -20.13 -21.49 -3.22
CA SER A 832 -19.45 -20.35 -2.60
C SER A 832 -18.51 -20.79 -1.48
N LEU A 833 -18.85 -21.85 -0.72
CA LEU A 833 -17.95 -22.39 0.30
C LEU A 833 -16.73 -23.08 -0.32
N ASP A 834 -16.93 -23.79 -1.44
CA ASP A 834 -15.84 -24.39 -2.21
C ASP A 834 -14.90 -23.32 -2.77
N GLU A 835 -15.44 -22.23 -3.34
CA GLU A 835 -14.65 -21.06 -3.78
C GLU A 835 -13.81 -20.47 -2.62
N VAL A 836 -14.38 -20.36 -1.41
CA VAL A 836 -13.68 -19.85 -0.22
C VAL A 836 -12.57 -20.80 0.23
N ALA A 837 -12.84 -22.11 0.23
CA ALA A 837 -11.86 -23.12 0.61
C ALA A 837 -10.66 -23.08 -0.34
N GLU A 838 -10.89 -23.08 -1.65
CA GLU A 838 -9.84 -22.94 -2.66
C GLU A 838 -9.07 -21.62 -2.49
N PHE A 839 -9.81 -20.51 -2.31
CA PHE A 839 -9.21 -19.20 -2.08
C PHE A 839 -8.29 -19.16 -0.86
N THR A 840 -8.65 -19.87 0.21
CA THR A 840 -7.87 -19.96 1.45
C THR A 840 -6.65 -20.89 1.29
N VAL A 841 -6.81 -22.03 0.60
CA VAL A 841 -5.71 -22.93 0.25
C VAL A 841 -4.63 -22.22 -0.57
N ARG A 842 -5.01 -21.35 -1.52
CA ARG A 842 -4.05 -20.52 -2.27
C ARG A 842 -3.25 -19.56 -1.38
N ARG A 843 -3.76 -19.16 -0.20
CA ARG A 843 -3.02 -18.35 0.78
C ARG A 843 -2.05 -19.18 1.59
N TYR A 844 -2.42 -20.41 1.92
CA TYR A 844 -1.50 -21.38 2.51
C TYR A 844 -0.29 -21.63 1.59
N GLU A 845 -0.53 -21.89 0.30
CA GLU A 845 0.52 -22.05 -0.71
C GLU A 845 1.48 -20.84 -0.74
N GLN A 846 0.92 -19.63 -0.85
CA GLN A 846 1.71 -18.40 -0.92
C GLN A 846 2.57 -18.20 0.34
N GLN A 847 2.02 -18.46 1.54
CA GLN A 847 2.78 -18.31 2.79
C GLN A 847 4.00 -19.25 2.86
N LEU A 848 3.90 -20.47 2.34
CA LEU A 848 5.01 -21.42 2.32
C LEU A 848 6.07 -21.02 1.28
N LEU A 849 5.64 -20.57 0.10
CA LEU A 849 6.56 -20.08 -0.93
C LEU A 849 7.31 -18.81 -0.45
N ASP A 850 6.61 -17.90 0.22
CA ASP A 850 7.22 -16.70 0.80
C ASP A 850 8.22 -17.03 1.93
N ARG A 851 8.01 -18.14 2.64
CA ARG A 851 8.96 -18.68 3.64
C ARG A 851 10.19 -19.34 2.99
N GLY A 852 10.15 -19.61 1.69
CA GLY A 852 11.23 -20.24 0.92
C GLY A 852 11.16 -21.76 0.86
N ASP A 853 10.00 -22.38 1.15
CA ASP A 853 9.82 -23.82 0.97
C ASP A 853 9.84 -24.21 -0.52
N ASP A 854 10.32 -25.42 -0.82
CA ASP A 854 10.41 -25.90 -2.20
C ASP A 854 9.02 -26.06 -2.85
N HIS A 855 8.89 -25.50 -4.06
CA HIS A 855 7.64 -25.46 -4.80
C HIS A 855 7.00 -26.83 -5.07
N LEU A 856 7.79 -27.90 -5.30
CA LEU A 856 7.26 -29.25 -5.55
C LEU A 856 6.76 -29.88 -4.25
N GLN A 857 7.46 -29.65 -3.14
CA GLN A 857 7.05 -30.11 -1.82
C GLN A 857 5.78 -29.39 -1.34
N VAL A 858 5.69 -28.09 -1.57
CA VAL A 858 4.48 -27.29 -1.29
C VAL A 858 3.30 -27.79 -2.12
N ALA A 859 3.49 -28.00 -3.42
CA ALA A 859 2.46 -28.53 -4.30
C ALA A 859 2.00 -29.94 -3.86
N ALA A 860 2.90 -30.77 -3.34
CA ALA A 860 2.56 -32.12 -2.87
C ALA A 860 1.63 -32.12 -1.66
N VAL A 861 1.78 -31.19 -0.72
CA VAL A 861 0.93 -31.14 0.49
C VAL A 861 -0.35 -30.32 0.29
N LEU A 862 -0.50 -29.63 -0.84
CA LEU A 862 -1.61 -28.71 -1.08
C LEU A 862 -3.01 -29.36 -0.97
N PRO A 863 -3.25 -30.62 -1.38
CA PRO A 863 -4.55 -31.27 -1.17
C PRO A 863 -4.94 -31.42 0.31
N LEU A 864 -3.98 -31.38 1.22
CA LEU A 864 -4.21 -31.46 2.67
C LEU A 864 -4.45 -30.09 3.31
N ALA A 865 -4.27 -28.99 2.57
CA ALA A 865 -4.31 -27.63 3.09
C ALA A 865 -5.69 -27.18 3.60
N THR A 866 -6.73 -28.01 3.41
CA THR A 866 -8.01 -27.86 4.14
C THR A 866 -7.87 -28.08 5.64
N SER A 867 -6.78 -28.74 6.08
CA SER A 867 -6.30 -28.80 7.46
C SER A 867 -4.84 -28.31 7.50
N PRO A 868 -4.61 -26.99 7.66
CA PRO A 868 -3.26 -26.41 7.58
C PRO A 868 -2.23 -27.06 8.52
N ALA A 869 -2.61 -27.44 9.74
CA ALA A 869 -1.71 -28.15 10.66
C ALA A 869 -1.27 -29.51 10.11
N ALA A 870 -2.20 -30.31 9.57
CA ALA A 870 -1.90 -31.62 9.00
C ALA A 870 -1.02 -31.52 7.75
N ALA A 871 -1.24 -30.48 6.94
CA ALA A 871 -0.41 -30.19 5.77
C ALA A 871 1.01 -29.78 6.18
N ASP A 872 1.18 -28.94 7.21
CA ASP A 872 2.50 -28.54 7.74
C ASP A 872 3.26 -29.74 8.38
N GLU A 873 2.56 -30.60 9.13
CA GLU A 873 3.13 -31.84 9.66
C GLU A 873 3.61 -32.78 8.55
N THR A 874 2.80 -32.93 7.50
CA THR A 874 3.14 -33.75 6.32
C THR A 874 4.31 -33.16 5.55
N LEU A 875 4.36 -31.84 5.39
CA LEU A 875 5.47 -31.14 4.75
C LEU A 875 6.77 -31.34 5.51
N LYS A 876 6.72 -31.23 6.85
CA LYS A 876 7.88 -31.47 7.71
C LYS A 876 8.35 -32.92 7.64
N ALA A 877 7.42 -33.88 7.63
CA ALA A 877 7.74 -35.29 7.44
C ALA A 877 8.37 -35.53 6.06
N LEU A 878 7.81 -34.92 5.00
CA LEU A 878 8.34 -35.00 3.64
C LEU A 878 9.77 -34.45 3.56
N GLN A 879 10.01 -33.26 4.12
CA GLN A 879 11.33 -32.64 4.20
C GLN A 879 12.37 -33.53 4.90
N SER A 880 11.96 -34.32 5.90
CA SER A 880 12.85 -35.28 6.57
C SER A 880 13.14 -36.55 5.77
N LEU A 881 12.30 -36.87 4.78
CA LEU A 881 12.41 -38.05 3.92
C LEU A 881 13.11 -37.77 2.58
N VAL A 882 13.16 -36.50 2.16
CA VAL A 882 13.93 -36.07 0.98
C VAL A 882 15.41 -36.45 1.15
N GLY A 883 16.01 -37.05 0.13
CA GLY A 883 17.37 -37.61 0.17
C GLY A 883 17.46 -39.08 0.59
N ASN A 884 16.37 -39.72 1.04
CA ASN A 884 16.34 -41.16 1.32
C ASN A 884 16.06 -41.96 0.03
N SER A 885 16.96 -42.90 -0.32
CA SER A 885 16.83 -43.74 -1.51
C SER A 885 15.59 -44.65 -1.48
N GLU A 886 15.26 -45.22 -0.32
CA GLU A 886 14.09 -46.11 -0.19
C GLU A 886 12.77 -45.33 -0.38
N PHE A 887 12.73 -44.08 0.09
CA PHE A 887 11.60 -43.18 -0.15
C PHE A 887 11.51 -42.79 -1.64
N ALA A 888 12.64 -42.55 -2.28
CA ALA A 888 12.68 -42.24 -3.71
C ALA A 888 12.16 -43.39 -4.59
N ASP A 889 12.53 -44.63 -4.25
CA ASP A 889 12.05 -45.82 -4.95
C ASP A 889 10.53 -45.99 -4.78
N LEU A 890 10.01 -45.74 -3.58
CA LEU A 890 8.57 -45.76 -3.32
C LEU A 890 7.82 -44.68 -4.11
N VAL A 891 8.31 -43.44 -4.12
CA VAL A 891 7.71 -42.34 -4.90
C VAL A 891 7.70 -42.70 -6.40
N ALA A 892 8.81 -43.22 -6.94
CA ALA A 892 8.90 -43.62 -8.34
C ALA A 892 7.87 -44.69 -8.70
N VAL A 893 7.70 -45.68 -7.83
CA VAL A 893 6.70 -46.75 -7.97
C VAL A 893 5.28 -46.17 -7.96
N LEU A 894 4.93 -45.35 -6.98
CA LEU A 894 3.59 -44.76 -6.86
C LEU A 894 3.25 -43.83 -8.04
N GLN A 895 4.23 -43.06 -8.52
CA GLN A 895 4.06 -42.24 -9.73
C GLN A 895 3.86 -43.11 -10.98
N ARG A 896 4.59 -44.23 -11.12
CA ARG A 896 4.42 -45.16 -12.25
C ARG A 896 3.03 -45.79 -12.26
N VAL A 897 2.53 -46.20 -11.09
CA VAL A 897 1.16 -46.70 -10.92
C VAL A 897 0.14 -45.66 -11.38
N ARG A 898 0.21 -44.42 -10.86
CA ARG A 898 -0.72 -43.34 -11.23
C ARG A 898 -0.70 -42.99 -12.72
N ARG A 899 0.46 -43.03 -13.39
CA ARG A 899 0.56 -42.74 -14.83
C ARG A 899 -0.09 -43.80 -15.72
N ILE A 900 -0.15 -45.05 -15.25
CA ILE A 900 -0.65 -46.19 -16.04
C ILE A 900 -2.16 -46.40 -15.84
N VAL A 901 -2.68 -46.11 -14.65
CA VAL A 901 -4.10 -46.25 -14.33
C VAL A 901 -4.91 -45.13 -15.00
N PRO A 902 -5.86 -45.43 -15.90
CA PRO A 902 -6.75 -44.42 -16.45
C PRO A 902 -7.62 -43.76 -15.38
N GLU A 903 -7.90 -42.47 -15.55
CA GLU A 903 -8.80 -41.72 -14.67
C GLU A 903 -10.20 -42.37 -14.63
N GLY A 904 -10.78 -42.48 -13.43
CA GLY A 904 -12.08 -43.12 -13.21
C GLY A 904 -12.05 -44.66 -13.13
N THR A 905 -10.87 -45.29 -13.13
CA THR A 905 -10.75 -46.74 -12.88
C THR A 905 -11.16 -47.08 -11.45
N GLU A 906 -12.10 -48.01 -11.28
CA GLU A 906 -12.55 -48.46 -9.96
C GLU A 906 -11.44 -49.24 -9.23
N ALA A 907 -11.18 -48.89 -7.98
CA ALA A 907 -10.21 -49.54 -7.11
C ALA A 907 -10.72 -50.87 -6.53
N SER A 908 -11.19 -51.74 -7.43
CA SER A 908 -11.78 -53.04 -7.13
C SER A 908 -11.39 -54.03 -8.21
N TYR A 909 -11.09 -55.28 -7.84
CA TYR A 909 -10.66 -56.32 -8.78
C TYR A 909 -11.05 -57.72 -8.32
N ASP A 910 -11.28 -58.62 -9.28
CA ASP A 910 -11.48 -60.05 -9.03
C ASP A 910 -10.10 -60.73 -8.92
N SER A 911 -9.67 -61.04 -7.70
CA SER A 911 -8.38 -61.67 -7.43
C SER A 911 -8.25 -63.06 -8.07
N SER A 912 -9.36 -63.74 -8.42
CA SER A 912 -9.30 -65.04 -9.12
C SER A 912 -8.78 -64.94 -10.56
N LYS A 913 -8.69 -63.72 -11.11
CA LYS A 913 -8.15 -63.42 -12.44
C LYS A 913 -6.66 -63.08 -12.43
N LEU A 914 -6.05 -62.96 -11.26
CA LEU A 914 -4.62 -62.70 -11.05
C LEU A 914 -3.91 -64.05 -10.88
N THR A 915 -3.46 -64.65 -11.98
CA THR A 915 -2.96 -66.03 -12.03
C THR A 915 -1.45 -66.13 -12.19
N GLU A 916 -0.80 -65.08 -12.69
CA GLU A 916 0.66 -65.06 -12.85
C GLU A 916 1.35 -64.80 -11.50
N PRO A 917 2.54 -65.38 -11.24
CA PRO A 917 3.23 -65.26 -9.96
C PRO A 917 3.43 -63.80 -9.49
N ALA A 918 3.82 -62.89 -10.40
CA ALA A 918 4.01 -61.48 -10.08
C ALA A 918 2.71 -60.76 -9.68
N GLU A 919 1.56 -61.19 -10.21
CA GLU A 919 0.24 -60.63 -9.87
C GLU A 919 -0.20 -61.07 -8.47
N VAL A 920 0.02 -62.35 -8.14
CA VAL A 920 -0.30 -62.90 -6.81
C VAL A 920 0.57 -62.26 -5.73
N VAL A 921 1.87 -62.12 -5.98
CA VAL A 921 2.80 -61.47 -5.04
C VAL A 921 2.42 -60.00 -4.81
N LEU A 922 2.09 -59.25 -5.87
CA LEU A 922 1.63 -57.86 -5.72
C LEU A 922 0.30 -57.78 -4.97
N HIS A 923 -0.65 -58.66 -5.28
CA HIS A 923 -1.93 -58.75 -4.55
C HIS A 923 -1.71 -58.99 -3.04
N GLU A 924 -0.85 -59.95 -2.68
CA GLU A 924 -0.53 -60.22 -1.27
C GLU A 924 0.15 -59.02 -0.58
N ALA A 925 1.02 -58.30 -1.29
CA ALA A 925 1.65 -57.09 -0.76
C ALA A 925 0.63 -55.97 -0.50
N VAL A 926 -0.34 -55.76 -1.41
CA VAL A 926 -1.44 -54.81 -1.23
C VAL A 926 -2.35 -55.21 -0.06
N GLN A 927 -2.66 -56.50 0.10
CA GLN A 927 -3.48 -57.00 1.22
C GLN A 927 -2.80 -56.80 2.59
N LYS A 928 -1.46 -56.88 2.65
CA LYS A 928 -0.69 -56.65 3.90
C LYS A 928 -0.77 -55.20 4.40
N ILE A 929 -0.99 -54.24 3.51
CA ILE A 929 -1.16 -52.83 3.89
C ILE A 929 -2.52 -52.61 4.55
N GLY A 930 -3.56 -53.33 4.11
CA GLY A 930 -4.90 -53.22 4.67
C GLY A 930 -5.43 -51.79 4.61
N GLN A 931 -5.84 -51.23 5.76
CA GLN A 931 -6.19 -49.83 5.87
C GLN A 931 -4.91 -48.99 6.05
N ALA A 932 -4.51 -48.29 4.98
CA ALA A 932 -3.30 -47.48 4.99
C ALA A 932 -3.36 -46.34 6.04
N PRO A 933 -2.27 -46.08 6.78
CA PRO A 933 -2.13 -44.87 7.59
C PRO A 933 -2.24 -43.62 6.71
N THR A 934 -2.81 -42.55 7.26
CA THR A 934 -2.90 -41.24 6.57
C THR A 934 -1.67 -40.37 6.81
N GLY A 935 -0.89 -40.62 7.88
CA GLY A 935 0.36 -39.93 8.14
C GLY A 935 1.48 -40.43 7.24
N LEU A 936 2.25 -39.51 6.65
CA LEU A 936 3.30 -39.84 5.67
C LEU A 936 4.35 -40.84 6.20
N ALA A 937 4.85 -40.64 7.42
CA ALA A 937 5.89 -41.52 7.97
C ALA A 937 5.39 -42.97 8.15
N ASP A 938 4.18 -43.14 8.69
CA ASP A 938 3.57 -44.45 8.91
C ASP A 938 3.18 -45.10 7.58
N PHE A 939 2.69 -44.30 6.62
CA PHE A 939 2.39 -44.77 5.28
C PHE A 939 3.64 -45.28 4.57
N VAL A 940 4.75 -44.53 4.61
CA VAL A 940 6.02 -44.95 4.01
C VAL A 940 6.48 -46.28 4.63
N ALA A 941 6.46 -46.40 5.95
CA ALA A 941 6.83 -47.64 6.63
C ALA A 941 5.95 -48.84 6.21
N ALA A 942 4.65 -48.63 6.01
CA ALA A 942 3.72 -49.68 5.56
C ALA A 942 3.86 -49.99 4.05
N ALA A 943 4.08 -48.98 3.21
CA ALA A 943 4.03 -49.06 1.76
C ALA A 943 5.37 -49.49 1.13
N SER A 944 6.49 -49.45 1.84
CA SER A 944 7.80 -49.94 1.34
C SER A 944 7.75 -51.39 0.85
N VAL A 945 6.83 -52.21 1.36
CA VAL A 945 6.62 -53.60 0.89
C VAL A 945 6.14 -53.69 -0.57
N LEU A 946 5.65 -52.59 -1.16
CA LEU A 946 5.17 -52.55 -2.55
C LEU A 946 6.27 -52.35 -3.57
N VAL A 947 7.42 -51.80 -3.18
CA VAL A 947 8.45 -51.33 -4.12
C VAL A 947 8.90 -52.46 -5.05
N GLU A 948 9.36 -53.57 -4.48
CA GLU A 948 9.84 -54.72 -5.25
C GLU A 948 8.70 -55.42 -6.02
N PRO A 949 7.54 -55.78 -5.41
CA PRO A 949 6.43 -56.38 -6.14
C PRO A 949 5.90 -55.56 -7.31
N VAL A 950 5.85 -54.23 -7.20
CA VAL A 950 5.36 -53.37 -8.29
C VAL A 950 6.37 -53.33 -9.44
N ASN A 951 7.67 -53.28 -9.16
CA ASN A 951 8.70 -53.34 -10.20
C ASN A 951 8.64 -54.65 -10.97
N VAL A 952 8.62 -55.79 -10.26
CA VAL A 952 8.48 -57.13 -10.87
C VAL A 952 7.19 -57.24 -11.68
N PHE A 953 6.07 -56.73 -11.15
CA PHE A 953 4.80 -56.71 -11.87
C PHE A 953 4.89 -55.94 -13.19
N PHE A 954 5.50 -54.74 -13.21
CA PHE A 954 5.60 -53.99 -14.45
C PHE A 954 6.62 -54.55 -15.46
N ASP A 955 7.61 -55.30 -15.00
CA ASP A 955 8.61 -55.92 -15.86
C ASP A 955 8.09 -57.22 -16.51
N GLU A 956 7.27 -57.99 -15.79
CA GLU A 956 6.77 -59.29 -16.23
C GLU A 956 5.33 -59.25 -16.79
N ILE A 957 4.50 -58.29 -16.38
CA ILE A 957 3.05 -58.29 -16.66
C ILE A 957 2.65 -57.17 -17.63
N LEU A 958 2.02 -57.57 -18.74
CA LEU A 958 1.36 -56.63 -19.66
C LEU A 958 0.04 -56.12 -19.06
N VAL A 959 0.06 -54.94 -18.44
CA VAL A 959 -1.13 -54.32 -17.81
C VAL A 959 -2.32 -54.21 -18.77
N MET A 960 -2.06 -53.81 -20.01
CA MET A 960 -3.07 -53.70 -21.08
C MET A 960 -3.31 -55.06 -21.76
N ALA A 961 -3.77 -56.05 -20.98
CA ALA A 961 -4.10 -57.38 -21.47
C ALA A 961 -5.17 -57.35 -22.58
N LYS A 962 -5.14 -58.35 -23.49
CA LYS A 962 -6.13 -58.47 -24.57
C LYS A 962 -7.49 -58.91 -24.04
N GLU A 963 -7.49 -59.72 -23.00
CA GLU A 963 -8.65 -60.22 -22.30
C GLU A 963 -9.23 -59.12 -21.38
N PRO A 964 -10.48 -58.67 -21.61
CA PRO A 964 -11.06 -57.56 -20.85
C PRO A 964 -11.08 -57.77 -19.33
N ASP A 965 -11.39 -58.98 -18.87
CA ASP A 965 -11.52 -59.28 -17.45
C ASP A 965 -10.16 -59.27 -16.72
N ILE A 966 -9.10 -59.75 -17.38
CA ILE A 966 -7.73 -59.73 -16.84
C ILE A 966 -7.21 -58.30 -16.80
N ARG A 967 -7.46 -57.52 -17.88
CA ARG A 967 -7.11 -56.10 -17.92
C ARG A 967 -7.80 -55.31 -16.82
N ALA A 968 -9.10 -55.57 -16.59
CA ALA A 968 -9.85 -54.93 -15.51
C ALA A 968 -9.29 -55.28 -14.13
N ALA A 969 -8.93 -56.56 -13.88
CA ALA A 969 -8.35 -56.97 -12.60
C ALA A 969 -6.97 -56.33 -12.35
N ARG A 970 -6.10 -56.25 -13.37
CA ARG A 970 -4.78 -55.60 -13.29
C ARG A 970 -4.89 -54.10 -13.04
N LEU A 971 -5.76 -53.42 -13.79
CA LEU A 971 -6.01 -51.98 -13.61
C LEU A 971 -6.65 -51.68 -12.25
N GLY A 972 -7.58 -52.53 -11.79
CA GLY A 972 -8.21 -52.42 -10.49
C GLY A 972 -7.21 -52.59 -9.34
N LEU A 973 -6.27 -53.55 -9.44
CA LEU A 973 -5.19 -53.73 -8.45
C LEU A 973 -4.28 -52.49 -8.35
N LEU A 974 -3.89 -51.92 -9.50
CA LEU A 974 -3.10 -50.69 -9.54
C LEU A 974 -3.90 -49.47 -9.04
N ALA A 975 -5.20 -49.40 -9.36
CA ALA A 975 -6.09 -48.36 -8.85
C ALA A 975 -6.24 -48.44 -7.33
N THR A 976 -6.28 -49.65 -6.73
CA THR A 976 -6.25 -49.83 -5.28
C THR A 976 -4.96 -49.27 -4.66
N ILE A 977 -3.79 -49.49 -5.27
CA ILE A 977 -2.52 -48.89 -4.80
C ILE A 977 -2.58 -47.37 -4.86
N SER A 978 -3.08 -46.81 -5.96
CA SER A 978 -3.25 -45.36 -6.10
C SER A 978 -4.21 -44.79 -5.06
N GLN A 979 -5.29 -45.51 -4.73
CA GLN A 979 -6.27 -45.10 -3.72
C GLN A 979 -5.70 -45.13 -2.30
N LEU A 980 -4.85 -46.11 -1.97
CA LEU A 980 -4.18 -46.18 -0.67
C LEU A 980 -3.23 -45.00 -0.45
N ALA A 981 -2.57 -44.53 -1.51
CA ALA A 981 -1.60 -43.43 -1.45
C ALA A 981 -2.24 -42.04 -1.50
N ALA A 982 -3.41 -41.90 -2.15
CA ALA A 982 -4.05 -40.61 -2.43
C ALA A 982 -4.31 -39.72 -1.18
N PRO A 983 -4.75 -40.25 -0.02
CA PRO A 983 -5.01 -39.41 1.16
C PRO A 983 -3.77 -38.85 1.85
N VAL A 984 -2.56 -39.28 1.45
CA VAL A 984 -1.31 -38.97 2.15
C VAL A 984 -0.67 -37.68 1.64
N LEU A 985 -0.60 -37.48 0.32
CA LEU A 985 -0.14 -36.27 -0.36
C LEU A 985 -0.31 -36.44 -1.89
N ASP A 986 -0.10 -35.38 -2.67
CA ASP A 986 0.01 -35.47 -4.11
C ASP A 986 1.40 -35.98 -4.55
N TRP A 987 1.50 -37.29 -4.71
CA TRP A 987 2.72 -37.98 -5.14
C TRP A 987 3.22 -37.55 -6.53
N GLN A 988 2.36 -36.94 -7.36
CA GLN A 988 2.72 -36.50 -8.70
C GLN A 988 3.47 -35.15 -8.67
N ALA A 989 3.16 -34.30 -7.70
CA ALA A 989 3.77 -32.99 -7.55
C ALA A 989 5.26 -33.05 -7.17
N LEU A 990 5.71 -34.14 -6.54
CA LEU A 990 7.10 -34.31 -6.07
C LEU A 990 8.17 -34.40 -7.18
N GLY A 991 7.79 -34.48 -8.45
CA GLY A 991 8.76 -34.58 -9.57
C GLY A 991 9.69 -35.80 -9.47
N THR A 992 10.86 -35.73 -10.13
CA THR A 992 11.91 -36.76 -10.08
C THR A 992 13.12 -36.37 -9.20
N SER A 993 13.14 -35.17 -8.61
CA SER A 993 14.27 -34.68 -7.82
C SER A 993 14.02 -34.87 -6.32
N LEU A 994 14.28 -36.08 -5.83
CA LEU A 994 14.37 -36.36 -4.39
C LEU A 994 15.83 -36.29 -3.88
N SER A 995 16.73 -35.67 -4.65
CA SER A 995 18.11 -35.39 -4.25
C SER A 995 18.16 -34.08 -3.44
N PRO A 996 19.04 -33.98 -2.42
CA PRO A 996 19.26 -32.70 -1.73
C PRO A 996 19.75 -31.64 -2.72
N ALA A 997 19.30 -30.40 -2.57
CA ALA A 997 19.84 -29.25 -3.31
C ALA A 997 21.33 -29.07 -2.96
N GLU A 998 22.18 -28.90 -3.98
CA GLU A 998 23.57 -28.44 -3.81
C GLU A 998 23.65 -26.96 -3.42
#